data_AF-A0A560VAG9-F1
#
_entry.id   AF-A0A560VAG9-F1
#
_cell.length_a   1.000
_cell.length_b   1.000
_cell.length_c   1.000
_cell.angle_alpha   90.00
_cell.angle_beta   90.00
_cell.angle_gamma   90.00
#
_symmetry.space_group_name_H-M   'P 1'
#
loop_
_entity.id
_entity.type
_entity.pdbx_description
1 polymer ?
#
loop_
_entity_poly.entity_id
_entity_poly.type
_entity_poly.pdbx_seq_one_letter_code
_entity_poly.pdbx_strand_id
1 'polypeptide(L)'
;MRLSAWASGFGQLAGGRSFDRWFDVFSIYLVPAILAISTALFFTISPSGDVSIETTPLDFHAFIDGSDRASPAEALRALREAPVTGRFGTHLSEHPVWILLDAQPVNPAADSRDYLAFASRHAKSLSCWNAGTLAPLGAADRVSPQGAMQLAAAGFALRLETPAAGAPILCRGLYSGPAYVTASRLTGRALTAARLQFERNASLIGGGLLTLAIFIFVTAMINREWTYVVFSVWLVGNQRLAANALGFDNAWLGHTLSPAWIDLVRQLSFAIYYIVTVSLFGRLFRREIARVSLQWLLKTVQLGGLLLLLLSLVLPYRQFVPALWALAGAGMLLLLYLLVTLLLRARSRTVIWYVASLSFVLFAILSEVFAAALGTRMLFGGLNPVITALVSSMMAAFAIAEQMRADRALRHKSETELRTTYDLTPMGLFTLDSEGRFTRANPALLAMLGLDRDSYRSRHWTDFFDEGSWIRLRDLALRRGESAIEINGSPDAGTARRRYSLRAIFSENAYEGSLEEVTERAEAVARLHFLAEHDSLTGALNRRGIERVLEGLTSTRPSWSVAYVDLDRFKLINDMFGHAAGDEVLRQLVVRMTASLEGRGTIGRIGGDEFVCVFAEMDVDEAAALCRRLEHAVSALPYPIGSRAFRVRASIGVVECLPNMSVQDIVAHADQACRESKRDGNGKVVVYRSDAFDLERRTRDIALIGTLSEDAIPEGLVLAMQPIMSVTNAAESLDFEVLLRLRRDDGTILSAVDFIDAFERSGTIGAIDLWVLSMVLEWIERNQAALTKTRFICVNLSGASLNDERIVAELFRRLEAHASIVHYLCLEITETVALHDLKTSQHFIARAHDMGIRIALDDFGAGHTSFKYLKALSADALKIDGEFVKTMCEHPADIAIVESMVNLARNLGMRTIAEWVEDLRTFEALRAIGVDYVQGYAVGRPVMPERILAADSCLDLVLLDSIRRVLAEPAPAGAEAGEEANDAARAGDRG
;
A
#
# COMPACT_ATOMS: atom_id res chain seq x y z
N MET A 1 20.78 -27.79 -24.30
CA MET A 1 21.47 -28.11 -25.57
C MET A 1 21.29 -26.93 -26.52
N ARG A 2 22.41 -26.39 -27.02
CA ARG A 2 22.54 -25.05 -27.62
C ARG A 2 22.02 -25.00 -29.07
N LEU A 3 21.10 -24.09 -29.36
CA LEU A 3 20.79 -23.55 -30.71
C LEU A 3 21.40 -22.14 -30.84
N SER A 4 22.67 -21.98 -30.49
CA SER A 4 23.35 -20.67 -30.41
C SER A 4 24.63 -20.59 -31.25
N ALA A 5 24.74 -21.35 -32.34
CA ALA A 5 25.98 -21.45 -33.13
C ALA A 5 25.84 -21.13 -34.63
N TRP A 6 24.77 -20.45 -35.06
CA TRP A 6 24.56 -20.10 -36.48
C TRP A 6 24.40 -18.60 -36.80
N ALA A 7 24.61 -17.70 -35.83
CA ALA A 7 24.38 -16.26 -36.03
C ALA A 7 25.60 -15.36 -35.73
N SER A 8 26.82 -15.91 -35.71
CA SER A 8 28.06 -15.14 -35.48
C SER A 8 28.86 -14.86 -36.76
N GLY A 9 28.21 -14.88 -37.92
CA GLY A 9 28.85 -14.75 -39.24
C GLY A 9 28.41 -13.58 -40.11
N PHE A 10 27.70 -12.57 -39.59
CA PHE A 10 27.38 -11.34 -40.33
C PHE A 10 27.92 -10.11 -39.59
N GLY A 11 29.25 -10.07 -39.48
CA GLY A 11 29.97 -8.85 -39.18
C GLY A 11 30.07 -7.95 -40.41
N GLN A 12 29.74 -6.67 -40.21
CA GLN A 12 30.34 -5.51 -40.87
C GLN A 12 30.14 -5.35 -42.39
N LEU A 13 29.17 -4.51 -42.77
CA LEU A 13 29.36 -3.45 -43.75
C LEU A 13 28.51 -2.23 -43.36
N ALA A 14 29.19 -1.14 -43.03
CA ALA A 14 28.60 0.17 -42.79
C ALA A 14 27.92 0.68 -44.08
N GLY A 15 26.63 1.00 -43.99
CA GLY A 15 25.79 1.49 -45.11
C GLY A 15 24.30 1.10 -44.99
N GLY A 16 23.99 -0.01 -44.30
CA GLY A 16 22.64 -0.62 -44.31
C GLY A 16 21.55 0.06 -43.46
N ARG A 17 21.89 0.78 -42.38
CA ARG A 17 20.85 1.33 -41.46
C ARG A 17 19.89 2.34 -42.11
N SER A 18 20.32 3.03 -43.17
CA SER A 18 19.45 3.98 -43.90
C SER A 18 18.57 3.27 -44.92
N PHE A 19 19.09 2.25 -45.59
CA PHE A 19 18.31 1.46 -46.55
C PHE A 19 17.29 0.60 -45.84
N ASP A 20 17.66 -0.07 -44.74
CA ASP A 20 16.73 -0.89 -43.96
C ASP A 20 15.63 -0.01 -43.36
N ARG A 21 15.94 1.15 -42.79
CA ARG A 21 14.91 2.11 -42.33
C ARG A 21 14.04 2.63 -43.47
N TRP A 22 14.62 2.97 -44.61
CA TRP A 22 13.86 3.45 -45.76
C TRP A 22 12.95 2.36 -46.29
N PHE A 23 13.44 1.13 -46.40
CA PHE A 23 12.69 -0.04 -46.85
C PHE A 23 11.60 -0.42 -45.85
N ASP A 24 11.86 -0.35 -44.54
CA ASP A 24 10.87 -0.52 -43.48
C ASP A 24 9.78 0.55 -43.59
N VAL A 25 10.14 1.83 -43.72
CA VAL A 25 9.16 2.92 -43.86
C VAL A 25 8.35 2.77 -45.16
N PHE A 26 9.02 2.44 -46.26
CA PHE A 26 8.39 2.21 -47.55
C PHE A 26 7.42 1.02 -47.49
N SER A 27 7.83 -0.11 -46.92
CA SER A 27 7.02 -1.34 -46.85
C SER A 27 5.91 -1.28 -45.81
N ILE A 28 6.13 -0.66 -44.65
CA ILE A 28 5.16 -0.58 -43.55
C ILE A 28 4.11 0.50 -43.81
N TYR A 29 4.50 1.64 -44.40
CA TYR A 29 3.61 2.79 -44.53
C TYR A 29 3.27 3.12 -45.99
N LEU A 30 4.27 3.26 -46.86
CA LEU A 30 4.04 3.78 -48.21
C LEU A 30 3.35 2.75 -49.12
N VAL A 31 3.76 1.48 -49.10
CA VAL A 31 3.15 0.41 -49.90
C VAL A 31 1.67 0.21 -49.51
N PRO A 32 1.30 0.06 -48.22
CA PRO A 32 -0.10 0.01 -47.82
C PRO A 32 -0.89 1.26 -48.20
N ALA A 33 -0.31 2.45 -48.08
CA ALA A 33 -0.97 3.70 -48.48
C ALA A 33 -1.21 3.75 -49.99
N ILE A 34 -0.22 3.37 -50.81
CA ILE A 34 -0.35 3.28 -52.27
C ILE A 34 -1.42 2.24 -52.64
N LEU A 35 -1.43 1.07 -52.01
CA LEU A 35 -2.46 0.05 -52.23
C LEU A 35 -3.85 0.56 -51.84
N ALA A 36 -3.99 1.24 -50.71
CA ALA A 36 -5.26 1.80 -50.26
C ALA A 36 -5.77 2.90 -51.22
N ILE A 37 -4.89 3.84 -51.60
CA ILE A 37 -5.22 4.93 -52.52
C ILE A 37 -5.54 4.39 -53.90
N SER A 38 -4.74 3.47 -54.44
CA SER A 38 -4.99 2.86 -55.75
C SER A 38 -6.28 2.04 -55.76
N THR A 39 -6.59 1.33 -54.67
CA THR A 39 -7.85 0.60 -54.51
C THR A 39 -9.03 1.57 -54.44
N ALA A 40 -8.95 2.63 -53.64
CA ALA A 40 -10.00 3.66 -53.56
C ALA A 40 -10.20 4.36 -54.90
N LEU A 41 -9.11 4.74 -55.57
CA LEU A 41 -9.12 5.35 -56.89
C LEU A 41 -9.74 4.40 -57.92
N PHE A 42 -9.38 3.11 -57.89
CA PHE A 42 -10.00 2.09 -58.73
C PHE A 42 -11.51 1.98 -58.50
N PHE A 43 -11.99 2.01 -57.25
CA PHE A 43 -13.43 2.00 -56.97
C PHE A 43 -14.15 3.29 -57.42
N THR A 44 -13.46 4.43 -57.46
CA THR A 44 -14.04 5.69 -57.95
C THR A 44 -14.04 5.81 -59.48
N ILE A 45 -13.06 5.22 -60.16
CA ILE A 45 -12.86 5.35 -61.62
C ILE A 45 -13.46 4.16 -62.37
N SER A 46 -13.41 2.95 -61.80
CA SER A 46 -14.08 1.80 -62.38
C SER A 46 -15.58 2.09 -62.37
N PRO A 47 -16.27 2.09 -63.52
CA PRO A 47 -17.72 2.15 -63.50
C PRO A 47 -18.18 0.99 -62.62
N SER A 48 -18.87 1.30 -61.53
CA SER A 48 -19.58 0.29 -60.76
C SER A 48 -20.59 -0.29 -61.73
N GLY A 49 -20.20 -1.36 -62.41
CA GLY A 49 -21.12 -2.27 -63.07
C GLY A 49 -21.91 -2.94 -61.96
N ASP A 50 -22.72 -2.18 -61.22
CA ASP A 50 -24.03 -2.63 -60.83
C ASP A 50 -24.69 -2.97 -62.17
N VAL A 51 -24.42 -4.18 -62.64
CA VAL A 51 -25.32 -4.87 -63.53
C VAL A 51 -26.56 -4.97 -62.69
N SER A 52 -27.40 -3.93 -62.72
CA SER A 52 -28.73 -3.98 -62.15
C SER A 52 -29.34 -5.21 -62.77
N ILE A 53 -29.45 -6.28 -61.97
CA ILE A 53 -29.99 -7.54 -62.45
C ILE A 53 -31.43 -7.19 -62.82
N GLU A 54 -31.69 -6.99 -64.09
CA GLU A 54 -33.02 -6.64 -64.59
C GLU A 54 -33.92 -7.84 -64.34
N THR A 55 -34.61 -7.80 -63.20
CA THR A 55 -35.64 -8.77 -62.83
C THR A 55 -36.99 -8.12 -63.04
N THR A 56 -37.86 -8.75 -63.81
CA THR A 56 -39.26 -8.34 -63.90
C THR A 56 -40.07 -9.14 -62.88
N PRO A 57 -40.63 -8.52 -61.83
CA PRO A 57 -41.43 -9.24 -60.84
C PRO A 57 -42.70 -9.80 -61.49
N LEU A 58 -43.12 -10.98 -61.05
CA LEU A 58 -44.33 -11.64 -61.52
C LEU A 58 -45.29 -11.82 -60.35
N ASP A 59 -46.55 -11.52 -60.60
CA ASP A 59 -47.64 -11.87 -59.71
C ASP A 59 -48.03 -13.34 -59.90
N PHE A 60 -48.44 -13.99 -58.82
CA PHE A 60 -48.81 -15.40 -58.81
C PHE A 60 -49.88 -15.69 -57.76
N HIS A 61 -50.60 -16.78 -57.95
CA HIS A 61 -51.49 -17.34 -56.93
C HIS A 61 -50.71 -18.31 -56.06
N ALA A 62 -50.90 -18.27 -54.74
CA ALA A 62 -50.28 -19.23 -53.84
C ALA A 62 -51.15 -19.57 -52.63
N PHE A 63 -51.03 -20.81 -52.15
CA PHE A 63 -51.61 -21.25 -50.88
C PHE A 63 -50.74 -22.32 -50.22
N ILE A 64 -50.95 -22.55 -48.92
CA ILE A 64 -50.26 -23.56 -48.13
C ILE A 64 -51.15 -24.81 -48.04
N ASP A 65 -50.66 -25.96 -48.49
CA ASP A 65 -51.35 -27.25 -48.38
C ASP A 65 -51.16 -27.87 -46.99
N GLY A 66 -52.06 -27.54 -46.06
CA GLY A 66 -52.04 -28.10 -44.69
C GLY A 66 -52.25 -29.62 -44.61
N SER A 67 -52.72 -30.26 -45.69
CA SER A 67 -52.95 -31.72 -45.72
C SER A 67 -51.73 -32.53 -46.17
N ASP A 68 -50.76 -31.86 -46.82
CA ASP A 68 -49.57 -32.45 -47.48
C ASP A 68 -49.90 -33.61 -48.43
N ARG A 69 -51.13 -33.63 -48.96
CA ARG A 69 -51.66 -34.72 -49.80
C ARG A 69 -52.27 -34.23 -51.10
N ALA A 70 -52.34 -32.92 -51.34
CA ALA A 70 -52.95 -32.41 -52.55
C ALA A 70 -52.18 -32.89 -53.78
N SER A 71 -52.90 -33.56 -54.69
CA SER A 71 -52.36 -33.87 -56.02
C SER A 71 -52.23 -32.59 -56.86
N PRO A 72 -51.37 -32.55 -57.90
CA PRO A 72 -51.26 -31.39 -58.78
C PRO A 72 -52.61 -30.90 -59.34
N ALA A 73 -53.53 -31.82 -59.62
CA ALA A 73 -54.87 -31.50 -60.15
C ALA A 73 -55.81 -30.87 -59.11
N GLU A 74 -55.69 -31.25 -57.83
CA GLU A 74 -56.45 -30.66 -56.73
C GLU A 74 -55.90 -29.29 -56.34
N ALA A 75 -54.57 -29.18 -56.26
CA ALA A 75 -53.89 -27.92 -56.01
C ALA A 75 -54.20 -26.86 -57.07
N LEU A 76 -54.24 -27.25 -58.35
CA LEU A 76 -54.59 -26.34 -59.44
C LEU A 76 -56.02 -25.77 -59.31
N ARG A 77 -56.98 -26.58 -58.84
CA ARG A 77 -58.36 -26.12 -58.60
C ARG A 77 -58.39 -25.10 -57.45
N ALA A 78 -57.74 -25.40 -56.33
CA ALA A 78 -57.66 -24.50 -55.19
C ALA A 78 -56.95 -23.17 -55.53
N LEU A 79 -55.91 -23.21 -56.37
CA LEU A 79 -55.14 -22.02 -56.76
C LEU A 79 -55.91 -21.03 -57.63
N ARG A 80 -56.87 -21.49 -58.44
CA ARG A 80 -57.70 -20.59 -59.27
C ARG A 80 -58.61 -19.69 -58.44
N GLU A 81 -58.92 -20.09 -57.21
CA GLU A 81 -59.73 -19.34 -56.25
C GLU A 81 -58.88 -18.54 -55.25
N ALA A 82 -57.55 -18.76 -55.23
CA ALA A 82 -56.64 -18.07 -54.33
C ALA A 82 -56.37 -16.62 -54.81
N PRO A 83 -56.04 -15.68 -53.91
CA PRO A 83 -55.72 -14.31 -54.29
C PRO A 83 -54.38 -14.21 -55.06
N VAL A 84 -54.30 -13.25 -55.98
CA VAL A 84 -53.07 -12.89 -56.69
C VAL A 84 -52.14 -12.11 -55.74
N THR A 85 -50.87 -12.50 -55.66
CA THR A 85 -49.87 -11.84 -54.80
C THR A 85 -48.52 -11.73 -55.52
N GLY A 86 -47.79 -10.64 -55.30
CA GLY A 86 -46.40 -10.50 -55.76
C GLY A 86 -45.37 -11.03 -54.75
N ARG A 87 -45.78 -11.29 -53.50
CA ARG A 87 -44.95 -11.85 -52.43
C ARG A 87 -45.81 -12.64 -51.47
N PHE A 88 -45.47 -13.91 -51.27
CA PHE A 88 -46.20 -14.82 -50.38
C PHE A 88 -45.35 -15.21 -49.17
N GLY A 89 -45.89 -15.09 -47.95
CA GLY A 89 -45.22 -15.48 -46.71
C GLY A 89 -45.71 -16.84 -46.22
N THR A 90 -44.79 -17.73 -45.81
CA THR A 90 -45.18 -19.06 -45.30
C THR A 90 -45.57 -19.08 -43.83
N HIS A 91 -45.34 -17.99 -43.09
CA HIS A 91 -45.67 -17.87 -41.65
C HIS A 91 -45.17 -19.06 -40.80
N LEU A 92 -43.90 -19.47 -40.99
CA LEU A 92 -43.27 -20.62 -40.33
C LEU A 92 -43.89 -22.00 -40.67
N SER A 93 -44.86 -22.06 -41.58
CA SER A 93 -45.39 -23.32 -42.08
C SER A 93 -44.32 -24.09 -42.86
N GLU A 94 -44.17 -25.37 -42.53
CA GLU A 94 -43.32 -26.33 -43.23
C GLU A 94 -44.13 -27.19 -44.22
N HIS A 95 -45.43 -26.94 -44.33
CA HIS A 95 -46.28 -27.58 -45.33
C HIS A 95 -45.93 -27.07 -46.74
N PRO A 96 -46.19 -27.88 -47.80
CA PRO A 96 -45.90 -27.46 -49.16
C PRO A 96 -46.70 -26.23 -49.56
N VAL A 97 -46.04 -25.33 -50.28
CA VAL A 97 -46.67 -24.17 -50.88
C VAL A 97 -46.88 -24.47 -52.36
N TRP A 98 -48.13 -24.37 -52.79
CA TRP A 98 -48.47 -24.45 -54.21
C TRP A 98 -48.51 -23.05 -54.80
N ILE A 99 -47.98 -22.92 -56.01
CA ILE A 99 -47.82 -21.66 -56.74
C ILE A 99 -48.35 -21.86 -58.15
N LEU A 100 -49.23 -20.98 -58.62
CA LEU A 100 -49.70 -20.93 -59.99
C LEU A 100 -49.30 -19.59 -60.62
N LEU A 101 -48.55 -19.68 -61.70
CA LEU A 101 -48.22 -18.55 -62.56
C LEU A 101 -49.08 -18.61 -63.82
N ASP A 102 -49.75 -17.51 -64.12
CA ASP A 102 -50.57 -17.40 -65.33
C ASP A 102 -49.73 -17.46 -66.60
N ALA A 103 -50.38 -17.83 -67.71
CA ALA A 103 -49.77 -17.89 -69.04
C ALA A 103 -49.07 -16.58 -69.41
N GLN A 104 -47.76 -16.67 -69.67
CA GLN A 104 -46.93 -15.51 -69.96
C GLN A 104 -46.68 -15.38 -71.47
N PRO A 105 -46.89 -14.20 -72.10
CA PRO A 105 -46.53 -13.99 -73.49
C PRO A 105 -45.00 -14.00 -73.62
N VAL A 106 -44.48 -14.90 -74.47
CA VAL A 106 -43.07 -14.96 -74.85
C VAL A 106 -42.84 -13.98 -75.98
N ASN A 107 -41.85 -13.10 -75.86
CA ASN A 107 -41.49 -12.17 -76.92
C ASN A 107 -40.59 -12.89 -77.93
N PRO A 108 -41.04 -13.14 -79.18
CA PRO A 108 -40.30 -13.96 -80.15
C PRO A 108 -39.06 -13.26 -80.74
N ALA A 109 -38.82 -11.98 -80.43
CA ALA A 109 -37.74 -11.18 -81.01
C ALA A 109 -36.42 -11.18 -80.21
N ALA A 110 -36.32 -11.92 -79.09
CA ALA A 110 -35.11 -11.98 -78.28
C ALA A 110 -34.50 -13.38 -78.29
N ASP A 111 -33.21 -13.46 -78.62
CA ASP A 111 -32.33 -14.64 -78.52
C ASP A 111 -32.07 -15.07 -77.05
N SER A 112 -33.02 -14.79 -76.13
CA SER A 112 -32.90 -15.03 -74.70
C SER A 112 -33.64 -16.28 -74.28
N ARG A 113 -32.88 -17.26 -73.78
CA ARG A 113 -33.43 -18.28 -72.88
C ARG A 113 -33.95 -17.56 -71.64
N ASP A 114 -35.26 -17.40 -71.54
CA ASP A 114 -35.93 -16.80 -70.38
C ASP A 114 -36.07 -17.82 -69.26
N TYR A 115 -35.86 -17.35 -68.02
CA TYR A 115 -35.96 -18.15 -66.81
C TYR A 115 -36.99 -17.55 -65.87
N LEU A 116 -37.78 -18.41 -65.23
CA LEU A 116 -38.61 -18.05 -64.09
C LEU A 116 -37.84 -18.35 -62.81
N ALA A 117 -37.40 -17.31 -62.11
CA ALA A 117 -36.72 -17.45 -60.83
C ALA A 117 -37.72 -17.37 -59.68
N PHE A 118 -37.63 -18.34 -58.78
CA PHE A 118 -38.32 -18.42 -57.51
C PHE A 118 -37.31 -18.12 -56.41
N ALA A 119 -37.20 -16.84 -56.05
CA ALA A 119 -36.19 -16.38 -55.11
C ALA A 119 -36.66 -16.62 -53.67
N SER A 120 -35.98 -17.52 -52.95
CA SER A 120 -36.20 -17.70 -51.52
C SER A 120 -35.05 -18.46 -50.84
N ARG A 121 -34.31 -17.79 -49.95
CA ARG A 121 -33.23 -18.40 -49.14
C ARG A 121 -33.67 -19.58 -48.28
N HIS A 122 -34.97 -19.68 -48.01
CA HIS A 122 -35.58 -20.72 -47.19
C HIS A 122 -36.11 -21.90 -48.00
N ALA A 123 -36.02 -21.87 -49.34
CA ALA A 123 -36.50 -22.95 -50.19
C ALA A 123 -35.61 -24.20 -50.05
N LYS A 124 -36.23 -25.34 -49.78
CA LYS A 124 -35.59 -26.66 -49.70
C LYS A 124 -35.63 -27.38 -51.05
N SER A 125 -36.80 -27.38 -51.68
CA SER A 125 -37.04 -27.99 -52.99
C SER A 125 -38.18 -27.29 -53.72
N LEU A 126 -38.17 -27.38 -55.04
CA LEU A 126 -39.23 -26.87 -55.91
C LEU A 126 -39.45 -27.85 -57.07
N SER A 127 -40.70 -28.25 -57.28
CA SER A 127 -41.13 -29.07 -58.41
C SER A 127 -42.16 -28.32 -59.23
N CYS A 128 -42.05 -28.34 -60.55
CA CYS A 128 -42.95 -27.61 -61.44
C CYS A 128 -43.52 -28.50 -62.54
N TRP A 129 -44.76 -28.22 -62.92
CA TRP A 129 -45.57 -28.91 -63.93
C TRP A 129 -46.19 -27.89 -64.88
N ASN A 130 -46.50 -28.35 -66.09
CA ASN A 130 -47.37 -27.60 -66.98
C ASN A 130 -48.81 -27.68 -66.44
N ALA A 131 -49.46 -26.57 -66.12
CA ALA A 131 -50.78 -26.58 -65.48
C ALA A 131 -51.91 -27.05 -66.43
N GLY A 132 -51.69 -27.02 -67.75
CA GLY A 132 -52.67 -27.50 -68.73
C GLY A 132 -52.65 -29.02 -68.92
N THR A 133 -51.46 -29.63 -68.91
CA THR A 133 -51.27 -31.08 -69.16
C THR A 133 -50.90 -31.89 -67.92
N LEU A 134 -50.53 -31.22 -66.83
CA LEU A 134 -49.93 -31.79 -65.61
C LEU A 134 -48.64 -32.59 -65.86
N ALA A 135 -48.01 -32.44 -67.03
CA ALA A 135 -46.71 -33.03 -67.31
C ALA A 135 -45.60 -32.35 -66.47
N PRO A 136 -44.68 -33.11 -65.85
CA PRO A 136 -43.59 -32.54 -65.07
C PRO A 136 -42.60 -31.77 -65.95
N LEU A 137 -42.30 -30.53 -65.58
CA LEU A 137 -41.30 -29.67 -66.26
C LEU A 137 -39.91 -29.84 -65.63
N GLY A 138 -39.86 -30.10 -64.33
CA GLY A 138 -38.63 -30.38 -63.61
C GLY A 138 -38.80 -30.29 -62.10
N ALA A 139 -37.81 -30.79 -61.39
CA ALA A 139 -37.74 -30.72 -59.92
C ALA A 139 -36.31 -30.43 -59.51
N ALA A 140 -36.10 -29.58 -58.53
CA ALA A 140 -34.80 -29.33 -57.96
C ALA A 140 -34.87 -29.29 -56.43
N ASP A 141 -33.88 -29.90 -55.80
CA ASP A 141 -33.48 -29.58 -54.45
C ASP A 141 -32.12 -28.85 -54.47
N ARG A 142 -31.55 -28.60 -53.29
CA ARG A 142 -30.28 -27.87 -53.15
C ARG A 142 -29.04 -28.60 -53.69
N VAL A 143 -29.16 -29.85 -54.13
CA VAL A 143 -28.04 -30.71 -54.52
C VAL A 143 -28.20 -31.24 -55.95
N SER A 144 -29.43 -31.57 -56.35
CA SER A 144 -29.76 -32.30 -57.57
C SER A 144 -30.88 -31.62 -58.36
N PRO A 145 -30.57 -30.74 -59.32
CA PRO A 145 -31.54 -30.24 -60.28
C PRO A 145 -31.88 -31.32 -61.33
N GLN A 146 -33.16 -31.50 -61.64
CA GLN A 146 -33.69 -32.44 -62.64
C GLN A 146 -34.63 -31.71 -63.62
N GLY A 147 -34.61 -32.14 -64.89
CA GLY A 147 -35.42 -31.53 -65.95
C GLY A 147 -34.97 -30.12 -66.30
N ALA A 148 -35.92 -29.20 -66.51
CA ALA A 148 -35.64 -27.81 -66.85
C ALA A 148 -35.28 -26.91 -65.64
N MET A 149 -35.22 -27.48 -64.43
CA MET A 149 -34.91 -26.75 -63.20
C MET A 149 -33.40 -26.55 -63.01
N GLN A 150 -33.01 -25.41 -62.43
CA GLN A 150 -31.64 -25.05 -62.09
C GLN A 150 -31.59 -24.31 -60.75
N LEU A 151 -30.41 -24.28 -60.11
CA LEU A 151 -30.16 -23.46 -58.94
C LEU A 151 -29.94 -21.99 -59.33
N ALA A 152 -30.58 -21.07 -58.62
CA ALA A 152 -30.51 -19.63 -58.88
C ALA A 152 -30.22 -18.87 -57.59
N ALA A 153 -28.93 -18.61 -57.32
CA ALA A 153 -28.45 -17.97 -56.10
C ALA A 153 -29.02 -18.67 -54.84
N ALA A 154 -29.82 -17.96 -54.04
CA ALA A 154 -30.45 -18.49 -52.85
C ALA A 154 -31.76 -19.27 -53.12
N GLY A 155 -32.22 -19.43 -54.37
CA GLY A 155 -33.48 -20.09 -54.74
C GLY A 155 -33.34 -20.98 -55.97
N PHE A 156 -34.41 -21.10 -56.77
CA PHE A 156 -34.48 -21.98 -57.93
C PHE A 156 -34.90 -21.21 -59.19
N ALA A 157 -34.49 -21.66 -60.38
CA ALA A 157 -34.96 -21.14 -61.65
C ALA A 157 -35.44 -22.25 -62.58
N LEU A 158 -36.55 -22.02 -63.26
CA LEU A 158 -37.09 -22.90 -64.30
C LEU A 158 -36.75 -22.30 -65.67
N ARG A 159 -36.10 -23.09 -66.53
CA ARG A 159 -35.87 -22.72 -67.94
C ARG A 159 -37.16 -22.89 -68.74
N LEU A 160 -37.56 -21.87 -69.49
CA LEU A 160 -38.71 -21.95 -70.38
C LEU A 160 -38.28 -22.55 -71.74
N GLU A 161 -38.81 -23.73 -72.09
CA GLU A 161 -38.59 -24.38 -73.40
C GLU A 161 -39.80 -24.21 -74.32
N THR A 162 -39.56 -24.20 -75.63
CA THR A 162 -40.47 -23.67 -76.66
C THR A 162 -41.78 -24.41 -76.98
N PRO A 163 -42.19 -25.53 -76.33
CA PRO A 163 -43.61 -25.93 -76.32
C PRO A 163 -44.35 -25.54 -75.02
N ALA A 164 -43.66 -25.11 -73.96
CA ALA A 164 -44.26 -24.65 -72.70
C ALA A 164 -44.44 -23.11 -72.63
N ALA A 165 -43.96 -22.41 -73.64
CA ALA A 165 -44.08 -20.97 -73.83
C ALA A 165 -45.56 -20.55 -74.01
N GLY A 166 -46.19 -20.06 -72.94
CA GLY A 166 -47.58 -19.58 -72.95
C GLY A 166 -48.60 -20.45 -72.24
N ALA A 167 -48.20 -21.55 -71.60
CA ALA A 167 -49.06 -22.31 -70.69
C ALA A 167 -48.89 -21.82 -69.24
N PRO A 168 -49.95 -21.84 -68.41
CA PRO A 168 -49.80 -21.58 -66.98
C PRO A 168 -48.90 -22.64 -66.33
N ILE A 169 -48.10 -22.25 -65.35
CA ILE A 169 -47.12 -23.10 -64.69
C ILE A 169 -47.53 -23.32 -63.23
N LEU A 170 -47.63 -24.58 -62.84
CA LEU A 170 -47.94 -25.01 -61.48
C LEU A 170 -46.65 -25.46 -60.81
N CYS A 171 -46.33 -24.94 -59.63
CA CYS A 171 -45.18 -25.38 -58.84
C CYS A 171 -45.56 -25.73 -57.40
N ARG A 172 -44.85 -26.70 -56.81
CA ARG A 172 -44.93 -27.09 -55.41
C ARG A 172 -43.54 -26.88 -54.79
N GLY A 173 -43.47 -25.96 -53.84
CA GLY A 173 -42.25 -25.66 -53.10
C GLY A 173 -42.32 -26.12 -51.66
N LEU A 174 -41.21 -26.63 -51.12
CA LEU A 174 -41.04 -26.88 -49.69
C LEU A 174 -40.08 -25.83 -49.12
N TYR A 175 -40.44 -25.25 -47.98
CA TYR A 175 -39.69 -24.16 -47.36
C TYR A 175 -39.47 -24.42 -45.87
N SER A 176 -38.41 -23.83 -45.30
CA SER A 176 -38.09 -23.93 -43.87
C SER A 176 -37.87 -22.56 -43.24
N GLY A 177 -38.68 -22.22 -42.25
CA GLY A 177 -38.62 -20.95 -41.51
C GLY A 177 -39.58 -19.89 -42.05
N PRO A 178 -39.35 -18.60 -41.75
CA PRO A 178 -40.19 -17.49 -42.18
C PRO A 178 -39.92 -17.17 -43.66
N ALA A 179 -40.26 -18.12 -44.53
CA ALA A 179 -39.96 -18.03 -45.94
C ALA A 179 -40.86 -17.01 -46.61
N TYR A 180 -40.25 -16.20 -47.49
CA TYR A 180 -40.97 -15.43 -48.48
C TYR A 180 -40.69 -16.03 -49.84
N VAL A 181 -41.75 -16.18 -50.62
CA VAL A 181 -41.70 -16.62 -52.00
C VAL A 181 -41.97 -15.42 -52.86
N THR A 182 -41.09 -15.16 -53.81
CA THR A 182 -41.29 -14.22 -54.90
C THR A 182 -40.98 -14.93 -56.21
N ALA A 183 -41.70 -14.56 -57.27
CA ALA A 183 -41.43 -15.01 -58.62
C ALA A 183 -41.00 -13.82 -59.47
N SER A 184 -39.98 -14.02 -60.30
CA SER A 184 -39.52 -13.01 -61.26
C SER A 184 -39.00 -13.65 -62.52
N ARG A 185 -39.05 -12.91 -63.62
CA ARG A 185 -38.47 -13.32 -64.90
C ARG A 185 -37.08 -12.71 -65.05
N LEU A 186 -36.14 -13.57 -65.46
CA LEU A 186 -34.74 -13.23 -65.71
C LEU A 186 -34.31 -13.72 -67.09
N THR A 187 -33.47 -12.94 -67.74
CA THR A 187 -32.73 -13.40 -68.92
C THR A 187 -31.57 -14.32 -68.51
N GLY A 188 -31.09 -15.18 -69.42
CA GLY A 188 -29.92 -16.03 -69.14
C GLY A 188 -28.66 -15.26 -68.70
N ARG A 189 -28.46 -14.04 -69.22
CA ARG A 189 -27.36 -13.14 -68.78
C ARG A 189 -27.58 -12.65 -67.35
N ALA A 190 -28.79 -12.21 -67.02
CA ALA A 190 -29.14 -11.77 -65.67
C ALA A 190 -29.03 -12.91 -64.63
N LEU A 191 -29.45 -14.13 -64.98
CA LEU A 191 -29.30 -15.31 -64.13
C LEU A 191 -27.82 -15.63 -63.85
N THR A 192 -26.97 -15.57 -64.89
CA THR A 192 -25.53 -15.82 -64.75
C THR A 192 -24.86 -14.73 -63.89
N ALA A 193 -25.23 -13.46 -64.09
CA ALA A 193 -24.77 -12.34 -63.28
C ALA A 193 -25.18 -12.49 -61.81
N ALA A 194 -26.44 -12.84 -61.55
CA ALA A 194 -26.97 -13.09 -60.20
C ALA A 194 -26.24 -14.23 -59.49
N ARG A 195 -25.97 -15.34 -60.21
CA ARG A 195 -25.20 -16.48 -59.69
C ARG A 195 -23.76 -16.09 -59.36
N LEU A 196 -23.09 -15.36 -60.25
CA LEU A 196 -21.72 -14.93 -60.03
C LEU A 196 -21.61 -13.95 -58.85
N GLN A 197 -22.55 -13.01 -58.71
CA GLN A 197 -22.61 -12.11 -57.57
C GLN A 197 -22.83 -12.86 -56.25
N PHE A 198 -23.71 -13.87 -56.26
CA PHE A 198 -23.94 -14.74 -55.12
C PHE A 198 -22.69 -15.55 -54.72
N GLU A 199 -22.02 -16.20 -55.69
CA GLU A 199 -20.78 -16.96 -55.47
C GLU A 199 -19.65 -16.05 -54.94
N ARG A 200 -19.53 -14.82 -55.46
CA ARG A 200 -18.57 -13.81 -54.95
C ARG A 200 -18.86 -13.43 -53.49
N ASN A 201 -20.11 -13.11 -53.16
CA ASN A 201 -20.51 -12.75 -51.80
C ASN A 201 -20.28 -13.90 -50.82
N ALA A 202 -20.61 -15.14 -51.21
CA ALA A 202 -20.37 -16.33 -50.40
C ALA A 202 -18.86 -16.57 -50.16
N SER A 203 -18.05 -16.39 -51.20
CA SER A 203 -16.59 -16.58 -51.14
C SER A 203 -15.90 -15.51 -50.28
N LEU A 204 -16.33 -14.25 -50.36
CA LEU A 204 -15.78 -13.15 -49.55
C LEU A 204 -16.01 -13.37 -48.05
N ILE A 205 -17.22 -13.76 -47.66
CA ILE A 205 -17.53 -14.07 -46.26
C ILE A 205 -16.78 -15.32 -45.81
N GLY A 206 -16.89 -16.40 -46.58
CA GLY A 206 -16.30 -17.70 -46.26
C GLY A 206 -14.79 -17.60 -46.09
N GLY A 207 -14.08 -17.01 -47.06
CA GLY A 207 -12.63 -16.85 -47.01
C GLY A 207 -12.18 -15.82 -45.98
N GLY A 208 -12.81 -14.64 -45.95
CA GLY A 208 -12.40 -13.54 -45.07
C GLY A 208 -12.53 -13.87 -43.57
N LEU A 209 -13.71 -14.34 -43.15
CA LEU A 209 -13.96 -14.66 -41.74
C LEU A 209 -13.22 -15.92 -41.29
N LEU A 210 -13.10 -16.94 -42.15
CA LEU A 210 -12.35 -18.15 -41.80
C LEU A 210 -10.85 -17.87 -41.65
N THR A 211 -10.28 -17.07 -42.55
CA THR A 211 -8.86 -16.67 -42.46
C THR A 211 -8.60 -15.90 -41.16
N LEU A 212 -9.49 -14.96 -40.82
CA LEU A 212 -9.42 -14.22 -39.56
C LEU A 212 -9.56 -15.15 -38.34
N ALA A 213 -10.51 -16.10 -38.39
CA ALA A 213 -10.71 -17.07 -37.32
C ALA A 213 -9.47 -17.95 -37.10
N ILE A 214 -8.84 -18.44 -38.17
CA ILE A 214 -7.60 -19.23 -38.10
C ILE A 214 -6.46 -18.39 -37.53
N PHE A 215 -6.27 -17.16 -38.01
CA PHE A 215 -5.22 -16.25 -37.51
C PHE A 215 -5.36 -16.00 -36.00
N ILE A 216 -6.59 -15.70 -35.54
CA ILE A 216 -6.89 -15.52 -34.12
C ILE A 216 -6.66 -16.82 -33.34
N PHE A 217 -7.01 -17.98 -33.88
CA PHE A 217 -6.81 -19.27 -33.22
C PHE A 217 -5.32 -19.59 -33.02
N VAL A 218 -4.51 -19.44 -34.07
CA VAL A 218 -3.05 -19.62 -33.98
C VAL A 218 -2.46 -18.67 -32.94
N THR A 219 -2.90 -17.41 -32.98
CA THR A 219 -2.51 -16.41 -31.97
C THR A 219 -2.93 -16.83 -30.56
N ALA A 220 -4.12 -17.41 -30.39
CA ALA A 220 -4.61 -17.92 -29.11
C ALA A 220 -3.72 -19.04 -28.57
N MET A 221 -3.30 -19.98 -29.40
CA MET A 221 -2.42 -21.08 -29.00
C MET A 221 -1.03 -20.59 -28.58
N ILE A 222 -0.46 -19.64 -29.34
CA ILE A 222 0.85 -19.05 -29.02
C ILE A 222 0.82 -18.34 -27.66
N ASN A 223 -0.25 -17.57 -27.40
CA ASN A 223 -0.36 -16.78 -26.16
C ASN A 223 -0.98 -17.55 -24.99
N ARG A 224 -1.53 -18.75 -25.20
CA ARG A 224 -2.27 -19.57 -24.21
C ARG A 224 -3.47 -18.84 -23.57
N GLU A 225 -4.14 -17.99 -24.34
CA GLU A 225 -5.26 -17.16 -23.86
C GLU A 225 -6.61 -17.68 -24.39
N TRP A 226 -7.43 -18.22 -23.48
CA TRP A 226 -8.72 -18.86 -23.82
C TRP A 226 -9.77 -17.92 -24.41
N THR A 227 -9.70 -16.62 -24.08
CA THR A 227 -10.64 -15.63 -24.64
C THR A 227 -10.53 -15.56 -26.17
N TYR A 228 -9.33 -15.76 -26.72
CA TYR A 228 -9.11 -15.74 -28.17
C TYR A 228 -9.57 -17.03 -28.85
N VAL A 229 -9.55 -18.16 -28.14
CA VAL A 229 -10.18 -19.40 -28.62
C VAL A 229 -11.68 -19.18 -28.80
N VAL A 230 -12.33 -18.59 -27.78
CA VAL A 230 -13.77 -18.26 -27.84
C VAL A 230 -14.06 -17.26 -28.97
N PHE A 231 -13.21 -16.25 -29.16
CA PHE A 231 -13.37 -15.29 -30.26
C PHE A 231 -13.20 -15.92 -31.65
N SER A 232 -12.25 -16.83 -31.84
CA SER A 232 -12.11 -17.57 -33.10
C SER A 232 -13.35 -18.40 -33.42
N VAL A 233 -13.87 -19.13 -32.43
CA VAL A 233 -15.14 -19.89 -32.59
C VAL A 233 -16.30 -18.95 -32.88
N TRP A 234 -16.33 -17.78 -32.25
CA TRP A 234 -17.35 -16.75 -32.50
C TRP A 234 -17.32 -16.27 -33.95
N LEU A 235 -16.14 -16.06 -34.55
CA LEU A 235 -15.98 -15.68 -35.96
C LEU A 235 -16.49 -16.77 -36.92
N VAL A 236 -16.25 -18.04 -36.61
CA VAL A 236 -16.82 -19.17 -37.38
C VAL A 236 -18.35 -19.17 -37.26
N GLY A 237 -18.89 -18.88 -36.08
CA GLY A 237 -20.34 -18.72 -35.89
C GLY A 237 -20.91 -17.53 -36.67
N ASN A 238 -20.20 -16.40 -36.73
CA ASN A 238 -20.61 -15.24 -37.53
C ASN A 238 -20.60 -15.56 -39.04
N GLN A 239 -19.61 -16.32 -39.51
CA GLN A 239 -19.58 -16.85 -40.87
C GLN A 239 -20.83 -17.68 -41.17
N ARG A 240 -21.28 -18.50 -40.21
CA ARG A 240 -22.47 -19.35 -40.37
C ARG A 240 -23.78 -18.60 -40.36
N LEU A 241 -23.91 -17.58 -39.52
CA LEU A 241 -25.08 -16.69 -39.55
C LEU A 241 -25.15 -15.92 -40.86
N ALA A 242 -24.03 -15.38 -41.34
CA ALA A 242 -23.98 -14.67 -42.60
C ALA A 242 -24.31 -15.61 -43.79
N ALA A 243 -23.86 -16.87 -43.73
CA ALA A 243 -24.24 -17.89 -44.71
C ALA A 243 -25.74 -18.18 -44.71
N ASN A 244 -26.39 -18.18 -43.54
CA ASN A 244 -27.83 -18.38 -43.42
C ASN A 244 -28.63 -17.19 -43.95
N ALA A 245 -28.23 -15.97 -43.58
CA ALA A 245 -28.86 -14.73 -44.04
C ALA A 245 -28.85 -14.60 -45.58
N LEU A 246 -27.75 -15.05 -46.21
CA LEU A 246 -27.59 -15.04 -47.67
C LEU A 246 -28.16 -16.30 -48.35
N GLY A 247 -28.40 -17.39 -47.63
CA GLY A 247 -29.02 -18.61 -48.18
C GLY A 247 -28.05 -19.61 -48.82
N PHE A 248 -26.79 -19.65 -48.38
CA PHE A 248 -25.79 -20.66 -48.75
C PHE A 248 -25.32 -21.51 -47.57
N ASP A 249 -26.04 -21.51 -46.45
CA ASP A 249 -25.70 -22.25 -45.24
C ASP A 249 -25.78 -23.78 -45.38
N ASN A 250 -26.28 -24.26 -46.50
CA ASN A 250 -26.20 -25.65 -46.93
C ASN A 250 -24.78 -26.07 -47.35
N ALA A 251 -23.83 -25.14 -47.52
CA ALA A 251 -22.44 -25.44 -47.79
C ALA A 251 -21.55 -25.23 -46.55
N TRP A 252 -20.61 -26.15 -46.33
CA TRP A 252 -19.58 -26.06 -45.29
C TRP A 252 -18.22 -26.43 -45.88
N LEU A 253 -17.27 -25.48 -45.93
CA LEU A 253 -15.92 -25.67 -46.46
C LEU A 253 -15.89 -26.33 -47.86
N GLY A 254 -16.82 -25.97 -48.73
CA GLY A 254 -16.94 -26.53 -50.09
C GLY A 254 -17.76 -27.82 -50.20
N HIS A 255 -18.22 -28.40 -49.08
CA HIS A 255 -19.08 -29.58 -49.06
C HIS A 255 -20.55 -29.20 -48.86
N THR A 256 -21.45 -29.75 -49.67
CA THR A 256 -22.90 -29.57 -49.53
C THR A 256 -23.47 -30.53 -48.48
N LEU A 257 -24.21 -30.00 -47.52
CA LEU A 257 -24.95 -30.74 -46.51
C LEU A 257 -26.18 -31.40 -47.12
N SER A 258 -26.46 -32.64 -46.71
CA SER A 258 -27.69 -33.33 -47.09
C SER A 258 -28.93 -32.60 -46.56
N PRO A 259 -30.04 -32.51 -47.32
CA PRO A 259 -31.26 -31.81 -46.92
C PRO A 259 -31.81 -32.20 -45.54
N ALA A 260 -31.61 -33.46 -45.12
CA ALA A 260 -32.08 -33.97 -43.83
C ALA A 260 -31.38 -33.29 -42.62
N TRP A 261 -30.15 -32.82 -42.80
CA TRP A 261 -29.34 -32.24 -41.71
C TRP A 261 -29.43 -30.72 -41.64
N ILE A 262 -29.99 -30.06 -42.65
CA ILE A 262 -29.99 -28.58 -42.76
C ILE A 262 -30.66 -27.94 -41.54
N ASP A 263 -31.82 -28.45 -41.12
CA ASP A 263 -32.56 -27.89 -40.00
C ASP A 263 -31.79 -28.05 -38.69
N LEU A 264 -31.28 -29.26 -38.40
CA LEU A 264 -30.50 -29.51 -37.18
C LEU A 264 -29.24 -28.64 -37.14
N VAL A 265 -28.52 -28.54 -38.26
CA VAL A 265 -27.31 -27.71 -38.34
C VAL A 265 -27.64 -26.23 -38.12
N ARG A 266 -28.79 -25.74 -38.60
CA ARG A 266 -29.26 -24.38 -38.31
C ARG A 266 -29.55 -24.20 -36.83
N GLN A 267 -30.32 -25.10 -36.22
CA GLN A 267 -30.67 -25.01 -34.79
C GLN A 267 -29.41 -25.01 -33.91
N LEU A 268 -28.47 -25.91 -34.18
CA LEU A 268 -27.18 -25.98 -33.50
C LEU A 268 -26.34 -24.72 -33.74
N SER A 269 -26.28 -24.22 -34.97
CA SER A 269 -25.53 -22.99 -35.29
C SER A 269 -26.05 -21.80 -34.48
N PHE A 270 -27.36 -21.61 -34.40
CA PHE A 270 -27.96 -20.52 -33.61
C PHE A 270 -27.69 -20.68 -32.11
N ALA A 271 -27.88 -21.88 -31.56
CA ALA A 271 -27.67 -22.14 -30.13
C ALA A 271 -26.19 -21.98 -29.72
N ILE A 272 -25.27 -22.56 -30.49
CA ILE A 272 -23.82 -22.44 -30.26
C ILE A 272 -23.39 -20.98 -30.37
N TYR A 273 -23.85 -20.27 -31.42
CA TYR A 273 -23.48 -18.88 -31.59
C TYR A 273 -23.98 -17.99 -30.44
N TYR A 274 -25.20 -18.23 -29.94
CA TYR A 274 -25.71 -17.54 -28.76
C TYR A 274 -24.80 -17.76 -27.54
N ILE A 275 -24.47 -19.02 -27.22
CA ILE A 275 -23.60 -19.37 -26.08
C ILE A 275 -22.23 -18.69 -26.21
N VAL A 276 -21.62 -18.79 -27.39
CA VAL A 276 -20.29 -18.24 -27.64
C VAL A 276 -20.31 -16.71 -27.56
N THR A 277 -21.36 -16.05 -28.07
CA THR A 277 -21.51 -14.59 -27.98
C THR A 277 -21.61 -14.12 -26.53
N VAL A 278 -22.44 -14.76 -25.71
CA VAL A 278 -22.60 -14.40 -24.30
C VAL A 278 -21.34 -14.74 -23.49
N SER A 279 -20.67 -15.86 -23.80
CA SER A 279 -19.41 -16.26 -23.17
C SER A 279 -18.28 -15.28 -23.50
N LEU A 280 -18.16 -14.88 -24.77
CA LEU A 280 -17.21 -13.88 -25.22
C LEU A 280 -17.45 -12.54 -24.51
N PHE A 281 -18.71 -12.09 -24.46
CA PHE A 281 -19.09 -10.86 -23.76
C PHE A 281 -18.67 -10.89 -22.28
N GLY A 282 -19.02 -11.96 -21.56
CA GLY A 282 -18.67 -12.11 -20.15
C GLY A 282 -17.16 -12.22 -19.89
N ARG A 283 -16.39 -12.78 -20.83
CA ARG A 283 -14.93 -12.84 -20.75
C ARG A 283 -14.29 -11.49 -21.05
N LEU A 284 -14.76 -10.78 -22.07
CA LEU A 284 -14.21 -9.50 -22.52
C LEU A 284 -14.41 -8.40 -21.46
N PHE A 285 -15.57 -8.40 -20.80
CA PHE A 285 -15.92 -7.38 -19.81
C PHE A 285 -15.94 -7.91 -18.37
N ARG A 286 -15.17 -8.96 -18.07
CA ARG A 286 -15.19 -9.62 -16.75
C ARG A 286 -14.95 -8.64 -15.60
N ARG A 287 -14.00 -7.71 -15.77
CA ARG A 287 -13.61 -6.74 -14.72
C ARG A 287 -14.65 -5.63 -14.56
N GLU A 288 -15.25 -5.20 -15.64
CA GLU A 288 -16.20 -4.10 -15.68
C GLU A 288 -17.58 -4.57 -15.18
N ILE A 289 -18.01 -5.77 -15.57
CA ILE A 289 -19.25 -6.39 -15.09
C ILE A 289 -19.17 -6.69 -13.59
N ALA A 290 -17.98 -6.95 -13.02
CA ALA A 290 -17.79 -7.05 -11.57
C ALA A 290 -18.19 -5.80 -10.78
N ARG A 291 -18.23 -4.63 -11.43
CA ARG A 291 -18.60 -3.36 -10.81
C ARG A 291 -20.06 -2.98 -11.02
N VAL A 292 -20.84 -3.82 -11.69
CA VAL A 292 -22.24 -3.57 -12.03
C VAL A 292 -23.12 -4.58 -11.29
N SER A 293 -24.16 -4.12 -10.59
CA SER A 293 -25.07 -4.95 -9.77
C SER A 293 -25.91 -5.97 -10.56
N LEU A 294 -25.85 -5.98 -11.90
CA LEU A 294 -26.67 -6.81 -12.79
C LEU A 294 -25.98 -8.12 -13.21
N GLN A 295 -24.94 -8.59 -12.51
CA GLN A 295 -24.23 -9.83 -12.89
C GLN A 295 -25.13 -11.07 -12.97
N TRP A 296 -26.18 -11.12 -12.13
CA TRP A 296 -27.13 -12.23 -12.11
C TRP A 296 -27.94 -12.34 -13.41
N LEU A 297 -28.26 -11.21 -14.04
CA LEU A 297 -28.96 -11.17 -15.34
C LEU A 297 -28.09 -11.73 -16.47
N LEU A 298 -26.77 -11.55 -16.40
CA LEU A 298 -25.89 -12.18 -17.38
C LEU A 298 -25.88 -13.70 -17.22
N LYS A 299 -25.96 -14.21 -15.98
CA LYS A 299 -26.09 -15.65 -15.73
C LYS A 299 -27.40 -16.20 -16.27
N THR A 300 -28.53 -15.49 -16.11
CA THR A 300 -29.82 -15.96 -16.67
C THR A 300 -29.78 -16.07 -18.19
N VAL A 301 -29.15 -15.11 -18.87
CA VAL A 301 -28.90 -15.18 -20.32
C VAL A 301 -27.99 -16.36 -20.68
N GLN A 302 -26.92 -16.63 -19.91
CA GLN A 302 -26.08 -17.82 -20.13
C GLN A 302 -26.86 -19.14 -20.02
N LEU A 303 -27.72 -19.27 -19.00
CA LEU A 303 -28.61 -20.42 -18.84
C LEU A 303 -29.60 -20.53 -20.01
N GLY A 304 -30.13 -19.41 -20.50
CA GLY A 304 -30.97 -19.37 -21.70
C GLY A 304 -30.29 -19.96 -22.93
N GLY A 305 -28.97 -19.80 -23.06
CA GLY A 305 -28.19 -20.41 -24.14
C GLY A 305 -28.08 -21.93 -24.04
N LEU A 306 -27.87 -22.45 -22.84
CA LEU A 306 -27.87 -23.90 -22.59
C LEU A 306 -29.25 -24.51 -22.84
N LEU A 307 -30.31 -23.79 -22.45
CA LEU A 307 -31.68 -24.17 -22.77
C LEU A 307 -31.91 -24.21 -24.28
N LEU A 308 -31.49 -23.19 -25.04
CA LEU A 308 -31.58 -23.20 -26.50
C LEU A 308 -30.83 -24.38 -27.12
N LEU A 309 -29.66 -24.73 -26.59
CA LEU A 309 -28.90 -25.89 -27.07
C LEU A 309 -29.67 -27.20 -26.84
N LEU A 310 -30.30 -27.37 -25.67
CA LEU A 310 -31.15 -28.54 -25.41
C LEU A 310 -32.38 -28.55 -26.35
N LEU A 311 -33.05 -27.41 -26.50
CA LEU A 311 -34.21 -27.28 -27.39
C LEU A 311 -33.85 -27.53 -28.86
N SER A 312 -32.62 -27.25 -29.28
CA SER A 312 -32.15 -27.51 -30.65
C SER A 312 -32.13 -28.99 -31.02
N LEU A 313 -32.02 -29.89 -30.03
CA LEU A 313 -31.99 -31.33 -30.23
C LEU A 313 -33.37 -31.99 -30.10
N VAL A 314 -34.30 -31.33 -29.38
CA VAL A 314 -35.60 -31.89 -29.00
C VAL A 314 -36.74 -31.35 -29.85
N LEU A 315 -36.71 -30.06 -30.22
CA LEU A 315 -37.81 -29.43 -30.92
C LEU A 315 -37.64 -29.47 -32.44
N PRO A 316 -38.74 -29.63 -33.21
CA PRO A 316 -38.72 -29.40 -34.65
C PRO A 316 -38.43 -27.92 -34.97
N TYR A 317 -37.89 -27.66 -36.15
CA TYR A 317 -37.43 -26.33 -36.55
C TYR A 317 -38.50 -25.24 -36.40
N ARG A 318 -39.74 -25.51 -36.83
CA ARG A 318 -40.90 -24.61 -36.64
C ARG A 318 -41.16 -24.16 -35.19
N GLN A 319 -40.93 -25.02 -34.20
CA GLN A 319 -41.15 -24.71 -32.77
C GLN A 319 -39.91 -24.07 -32.14
N PHE A 320 -38.73 -24.44 -32.63
CA PHE A 320 -37.47 -23.87 -32.19
C PHE A 320 -37.33 -22.38 -32.54
N VAL A 321 -37.75 -21.96 -33.74
CA VAL A 321 -37.56 -20.57 -34.21
C VAL A 321 -38.24 -19.52 -33.30
N PRO A 322 -39.50 -19.68 -32.86
CA PRO A 322 -40.09 -18.77 -31.88
C PRO A 322 -39.36 -18.74 -30.53
N ALA A 323 -38.93 -19.90 -30.02
CA ALA A 323 -38.15 -19.98 -28.78
C ALA A 323 -36.79 -19.28 -28.91
N LEU A 324 -36.13 -19.45 -30.07
CA LEU A 324 -34.92 -18.73 -30.44
C LEU A 324 -35.17 -17.22 -30.44
N TRP A 325 -36.20 -16.72 -31.11
CA TRP A 325 -36.48 -15.29 -31.16
C TRP A 325 -36.73 -14.68 -29.78
N ALA A 326 -37.48 -15.38 -28.91
CA ALA A 326 -37.74 -14.92 -27.55
C ALA A 326 -36.46 -14.84 -26.71
N LEU A 327 -35.68 -15.93 -26.64
CA LEU A 327 -34.48 -16.02 -25.82
C LEU A 327 -33.30 -15.20 -26.39
N ALA A 328 -33.12 -15.22 -27.72
CA ALA A 328 -32.13 -14.41 -28.40
C ALA A 328 -32.45 -12.93 -28.30
N GLY A 329 -33.69 -12.51 -28.58
CA GLY A 329 -34.12 -11.12 -28.50
C GLY A 329 -33.97 -10.54 -27.09
N ALA A 330 -34.43 -11.25 -26.06
CA ALA A 330 -34.27 -10.83 -24.66
C ALA A 330 -32.79 -10.73 -24.27
N GLY A 331 -31.98 -11.74 -24.63
CA GLY A 331 -30.53 -11.72 -24.41
C GLY A 331 -29.85 -10.55 -25.11
N MET A 332 -30.23 -10.26 -26.35
CA MET A 332 -29.72 -9.14 -27.15
C MET A 332 -29.97 -7.79 -26.49
N LEU A 333 -31.20 -7.55 -26.05
CA LEU A 333 -31.62 -6.31 -25.41
C LEU A 333 -30.86 -6.11 -24.11
N LEU A 334 -30.67 -7.18 -23.32
CA LEU A 334 -29.85 -7.12 -22.12
C LEU A 334 -28.39 -6.81 -22.44
N LEU A 335 -27.78 -7.49 -23.42
CA LEU A 335 -26.39 -7.23 -23.80
C LEU A 335 -26.20 -5.80 -24.32
N LEU A 336 -27.13 -5.29 -25.14
CA LEU A 336 -27.11 -3.90 -25.60
C LEU A 336 -27.25 -2.91 -24.43
N TYR A 337 -28.17 -3.16 -23.49
CA TYR A 337 -28.30 -2.36 -22.28
C TYR A 337 -27.00 -2.35 -21.45
N LEU A 338 -26.37 -3.51 -21.26
CA LEU A 338 -25.10 -3.62 -20.57
C LEU A 338 -23.99 -2.89 -21.32
N LEU A 339 -23.93 -2.98 -22.65
CA LEU A 339 -22.97 -2.24 -23.48
C LEU A 339 -23.12 -0.73 -23.33
N VAL A 340 -24.35 -0.20 -23.36
CA VAL A 340 -24.61 1.23 -23.12
C VAL A 340 -24.18 1.62 -21.71
N THR A 341 -24.53 0.82 -20.71
CA THR A 341 -24.12 1.06 -19.31
C THR A 341 -22.59 1.06 -19.17
N LEU A 342 -21.91 0.13 -19.83
CA LEU A 342 -20.46 0.05 -19.88
C LEU A 342 -19.87 1.26 -20.59
N LEU A 343 -20.44 1.72 -21.72
CA LEU A 343 -19.97 2.90 -22.44
C LEU A 343 -20.05 4.16 -21.59
N LEU A 344 -21.15 4.34 -20.87
CA LEU A 344 -21.37 5.50 -19.99
C LEU A 344 -20.44 5.50 -18.75
N ARG A 345 -19.93 4.33 -18.34
CA ARG A 345 -19.05 4.18 -17.16
C ARG A 345 -17.57 3.98 -17.52
N ALA A 346 -17.26 3.58 -18.75
CA ALA A 346 -15.91 3.22 -19.15
C ALA A 346 -15.03 4.47 -19.33
N ARG A 347 -13.82 4.42 -18.77
CA ARG A 347 -12.77 5.45 -18.97
C ARG A 347 -11.68 5.02 -19.96
N SER A 348 -11.74 3.81 -20.52
CA SER A 348 -10.70 3.26 -21.40
C SER A 348 -11.10 3.33 -22.88
N ARG A 349 -10.19 3.82 -23.73
CA ARG A 349 -10.35 3.85 -25.20
C ARG A 349 -10.58 2.46 -25.79
N THR A 350 -9.95 1.43 -25.24
CA THR A 350 -10.09 0.04 -25.71
C THR A 350 -11.52 -0.47 -25.49
N VAL A 351 -12.13 -0.13 -24.35
CA VAL A 351 -13.51 -0.52 -24.02
C VAL A 351 -14.50 0.16 -24.97
N ILE A 352 -14.26 1.41 -25.37
CA ILE A 352 -15.11 2.12 -26.33
C ILE A 352 -15.12 1.41 -27.69
N TRP A 353 -13.96 1.02 -28.21
CA TRP A 353 -13.86 0.28 -29.48
C TRP A 353 -14.55 -1.08 -29.41
N TYR A 354 -14.42 -1.80 -28.28
CA TYR A 354 -15.14 -3.05 -28.08
C TYR A 354 -16.64 -2.86 -28.07
N VAL A 355 -17.12 -1.88 -27.31
CA VAL A 355 -18.55 -1.58 -27.22
C VAL A 355 -19.08 -1.20 -28.60
N ALA A 356 -18.40 -0.33 -29.34
CA ALA A 356 -18.79 0.03 -30.70
C ALA A 356 -18.88 -1.19 -31.63
N SER A 357 -17.86 -2.06 -31.63
CA SER A 357 -17.85 -3.25 -32.50
C SER A 357 -18.96 -4.26 -32.17
N LEU A 358 -19.14 -4.61 -30.89
CA LEU A 358 -20.18 -5.56 -30.48
C LEU A 358 -21.59 -4.95 -30.62
N SER A 359 -21.76 -3.65 -30.37
CA SER A 359 -23.06 -2.99 -30.51
C SER A 359 -23.52 -3.02 -31.96
N PHE A 360 -22.61 -2.80 -32.91
CA PHE A 360 -22.93 -2.86 -34.34
C PHE A 360 -23.36 -4.26 -34.78
N VAL A 361 -22.64 -5.33 -34.36
CA VAL A 361 -23.04 -6.72 -34.65
C VAL A 361 -24.39 -7.03 -34.04
N LEU A 362 -24.55 -6.70 -32.75
CA LEU A 362 -25.75 -7.04 -32.03
C LEU A 362 -26.97 -6.29 -32.61
N PHE A 363 -26.79 -5.03 -32.96
CA PHE A 363 -27.85 -4.25 -33.56
C PHE A 363 -28.26 -4.79 -34.95
N ALA A 364 -27.28 -5.15 -35.79
CA ALA A 364 -27.56 -5.75 -37.10
C ALA A 364 -28.38 -7.04 -36.98
N ILE A 365 -27.97 -7.96 -36.10
CA ILE A 365 -28.68 -9.23 -35.86
C ILE A 365 -30.08 -8.97 -35.26
N LEU A 366 -30.21 -8.03 -34.32
CA LEU A 366 -31.50 -7.68 -33.73
C LEU A 366 -32.49 -7.18 -34.79
N SER A 367 -32.02 -6.33 -35.71
CA SER A 367 -32.84 -5.80 -36.80
C SER A 367 -33.34 -6.91 -37.73
N GLU A 368 -32.53 -7.94 -37.99
CA GLU A 368 -32.90 -9.08 -38.81
C GLU A 368 -33.93 -9.99 -38.11
N VAL A 369 -33.73 -10.27 -36.82
CA VAL A 369 -34.69 -11.04 -36.00
C VAL A 369 -36.04 -10.32 -35.94
N PHE A 370 -36.04 -9.00 -35.72
CA PHE A 370 -37.27 -8.20 -35.64
C PHE A 370 -38.02 -8.17 -36.97
N ALA A 371 -37.32 -7.99 -38.10
CA ALA A 371 -37.90 -8.04 -39.43
C ALA A 371 -38.52 -9.43 -39.75
N ALA A 372 -37.85 -10.51 -39.34
CA ALA A 372 -38.34 -11.87 -39.53
C ALA A 372 -39.57 -12.19 -38.66
N ALA A 373 -39.61 -11.69 -37.41
CA ALA A 373 -40.71 -11.94 -36.48
C ALA A 373 -41.99 -11.15 -36.80
N LEU A 374 -41.85 -9.89 -37.22
CA LEU A 374 -42.99 -9.00 -37.52
C LEU A 374 -43.39 -8.98 -39.00
N GLY A 375 -42.63 -9.66 -39.84
CA GLY A 375 -42.86 -9.72 -41.28
C GLY A 375 -42.71 -8.38 -42.02
N THR A 376 -41.97 -7.43 -41.44
CA THR A 376 -41.71 -6.11 -42.01
C THR A 376 -40.47 -6.12 -42.91
N ARG A 377 -40.29 -5.09 -43.75
CA ARG A 377 -39.02 -4.89 -44.47
C ARG A 377 -37.93 -4.49 -43.46
N MET A 378 -36.69 -4.92 -43.71
CA MET A 378 -35.56 -4.56 -42.84
C MET A 378 -35.49 -3.03 -42.65
N LEU A 379 -35.32 -2.59 -41.40
CA LEU A 379 -35.21 -1.17 -41.03
C LEU A 379 -33.97 -0.49 -41.65
N PHE A 380 -32.92 -1.26 -41.97
CA PHE A 380 -31.71 -0.80 -42.65
C PHE A 380 -31.58 -1.47 -44.03
N GLY A 381 -32.30 -0.95 -45.02
CA GLY A 381 -32.25 -1.44 -46.40
C GLY A 381 -30.98 -1.06 -47.20
N GLY A 382 -29.89 -0.63 -46.55
CA GLY A 382 -28.77 0.04 -47.24
C GLY A 382 -27.37 -0.60 -47.12
N LEU A 383 -27.14 -1.56 -46.21
CA LEU A 383 -25.80 -2.15 -46.03
C LEU A 383 -25.81 -3.64 -46.38
N ASN A 384 -24.88 -4.05 -47.25
CA ASN A 384 -24.67 -5.44 -47.62
C ASN A 384 -24.29 -6.27 -46.37
N PRO A 385 -25.04 -7.34 -46.00
CA PRO A 385 -24.75 -8.19 -44.84
C PRO A 385 -23.30 -8.72 -44.82
N VAL A 386 -22.69 -8.92 -45.99
CA VAL A 386 -21.27 -9.28 -46.16
C VAL A 386 -20.37 -8.22 -45.53
N ILE A 387 -20.59 -6.95 -45.87
CA ILE A 387 -19.78 -5.82 -45.41
C ILE A 387 -19.98 -5.63 -43.91
N THR A 388 -21.22 -5.71 -43.44
CA THR A 388 -21.58 -5.62 -42.02
C THR A 388 -20.84 -6.69 -41.19
N ALA A 389 -20.85 -7.95 -41.63
CA ALA A 389 -20.20 -9.05 -40.93
C ALA A 389 -18.66 -8.93 -40.93
N LEU A 390 -18.06 -8.52 -42.06
CA LEU A 390 -16.60 -8.37 -42.19
C LEU A 390 -16.07 -7.18 -41.40
N VAL A 391 -16.67 -6.00 -41.55
CA VAL A 391 -16.22 -4.77 -40.86
C VAL A 391 -16.30 -4.95 -39.35
N SER A 392 -17.41 -5.50 -38.86
CA SER A 392 -17.60 -5.72 -37.42
C SER A 392 -16.64 -6.75 -36.83
N SER A 393 -16.41 -7.85 -37.54
CA SER A 393 -15.43 -8.87 -37.16
C SER A 393 -13.99 -8.33 -37.16
N MET A 394 -13.67 -7.48 -38.13
CA MET A 394 -12.38 -6.80 -38.22
C MET A 394 -12.19 -5.81 -37.07
N MET A 395 -13.21 -5.00 -36.74
CA MET A 395 -13.17 -4.09 -35.60
C MET A 395 -12.96 -4.84 -34.27
N ALA A 396 -13.67 -5.96 -34.08
CA ALA A 396 -13.51 -6.79 -32.89
C ALA A 396 -12.09 -7.40 -32.81
N ALA A 397 -11.54 -7.86 -33.94
CA ALA A 397 -10.17 -8.37 -34.01
C ALA A 397 -9.12 -7.28 -33.73
N PHE A 398 -9.30 -6.07 -34.25
CA PHE A 398 -8.42 -4.94 -33.94
C PHE A 398 -8.44 -4.56 -32.47
N ALA A 399 -9.63 -4.48 -31.88
CA ALA A 399 -9.76 -4.15 -30.47
C ALA A 399 -9.05 -5.21 -29.58
N ILE A 400 -9.17 -6.50 -29.94
CA ILE A 400 -8.43 -7.61 -29.30
C ILE A 400 -6.91 -7.48 -29.45
N ALA A 401 -6.43 -7.16 -30.65
CA ALA A 401 -5.01 -6.96 -30.89
C ALA A 401 -4.44 -5.80 -30.05
N GLU A 402 -5.21 -4.73 -29.87
CA GLU A 402 -4.81 -3.59 -29.04
C GLU A 402 -4.75 -3.96 -27.55
N GLN A 403 -5.69 -4.78 -27.06
CA GLN A 403 -5.60 -5.32 -25.71
C GLN A 403 -4.36 -6.19 -25.50
N MET A 404 -4.02 -7.06 -26.46
CA MET A 404 -2.80 -7.86 -26.37
C MET A 404 -1.54 -7.00 -26.23
N ARG A 405 -1.48 -5.88 -26.96
CA ARG A 405 -0.38 -4.92 -26.85
C ARG A 405 -0.34 -4.29 -25.46
N ALA A 406 -1.49 -3.86 -24.94
CA ALA A 406 -1.58 -3.28 -23.61
C ALA A 406 -1.16 -4.27 -22.50
N ASP A 407 -1.67 -5.50 -22.55
CA ASP A 407 -1.34 -6.54 -21.56
C ASP A 407 0.14 -6.93 -21.60
N ARG A 408 0.73 -7.04 -22.81
CA ARG A 408 2.18 -7.30 -22.97
C ARG A 408 3.04 -6.15 -22.45
N ALA A 409 2.65 -4.90 -22.73
CA ALA A 409 3.36 -3.74 -22.22
C ALA A 409 3.36 -3.69 -20.69
N LEU A 410 2.21 -4.02 -20.06
CA LEU A 410 2.11 -4.09 -18.60
C LEU A 410 2.99 -5.20 -18.01
N ARG A 411 2.98 -6.40 -18.59
CA ARG A 411 3.84 -7.52 -18.15
C ARG A 411 5.32 -7.15 -18.25
N HIS A 412 5.76 -6.60 -19.38
CA HIS A 412 7.14 -6.13 -19.54
C HIS A 412 7.53 -5.05 -18.54
N LYS A 413 6.63 -4.10 -18.26
CA LYS A 413 6.88 -3.05 -17.27
C LYS A 413 7.06 -3.64 -15.88
N SER A 414 6.17 -4.55 -15.47
CA SER A 414 6.24 -5.22 -14.15
C SER A 414 7.52 -6.07 -14.00
N GLU A 415 7.91 -6.81 -15.04
CA GLU A 415 9.17 -7.58 -15.02
C GLU A 415 10.39 -6.67 -14.91
N THR A 416 10.39 -5.53 -15.61
CA THR A 416 11.47 -4.55 -15.55
C THR A 416 11.54 -3.88 -14.20
N GLU A 417 10.40 -3.50 -13.62
CA GLU A 417 10.31 -2.92 -12.27
C GLU A 417 10.84 -3.90 -11.21
N LEU A 418 10.40 -5.17 -11.23
CA LEU A 418 10.90 -6.19 -10.29
C LEU A 418 12.41 -6.41 -10.40
N ARG A 419 12.93 -6.48 -11.62
CA ARG A 419 14.38 -6.65 -11.87
C ARG A 419 15.17 -5.43 -11.41
N THR A 420 14.66 -4.23 -11.69
CA THR A 420 15.28 -2.98 -11.27
C THR A 420 15.31 -2.87 -9.74
N THR A 421 14.20 -3.19 -9.07
CA THR A 421 14.16 -3.24 -7.60
C THR A 421 15.15 -4.26 -7.04
N TYR A 422 15.22 -5.47 -7.63
CA TYR A 422 16.18 -6.50 -7.21
C TYR A 422 17.64 -6.03 -7.35
N ASP A 423 17.96 -5.37 -8.47
CA ASP A 423 19.31 -4.91 -8.80
C ASP A 423 19.74 -3.65 -8.00
N LEU A 424 18.79 -2.76 -7.66
CA LEU A 424 19.05 -1.48 -6.97
C LEU A 424 18.87 -1.54 -5.43
N THR A 425 18.29 -2.61 -4.89
CA THR A 425 18.12 -2.75 -3.44
C THR A 425 19.49 -2.81 -2.76
N PRO A 426 19.78 -1.94 -1.77
CA PRO A 426 21.09 -1.86 -1.13
C PRO A 426 21.41 -3.03 -0.20
N MET A 427 20.41 -3.84 0.16
CA MET A 427 20.56 -5.06 0.94
C MET A 427 20.93 -6.25 0.04
N GLY A 428 21.75 -7.16 0.55
CA GLY A 428 22.13 -8.38 -0.15
C GLY A 428 20.97 -9.38 -0.16
N LEU A 429 20.32 -9.56 -1.29
CA LEU A 429 19.25 -10.56 -1.47
C LEU A 429 19.83 -11.87 -2.01
N PHE A 430 19.48 -12.99 -1.38
CA PHE A 430 20.02 -14.29 -1.73
C PHE A 430 18.98 -15.41 -1.75
N THR A 431 19.30 -16.45 -2.52
CA THR A 431 18.62 -17.75 -2.47
C THR A 431 19.68 -18.84 -2.36
N LEU A 432 19.52 -19.77 -1.43
CA LEU A 432 20.38 -20.93 -1.23
C LEU A 432 19.63 -22.22 -1.52
N ASP A 433 20.36 -23.24 -2.00
CA ASP A 433 19.84 -24.61 -2.05
C ASP A 433 19.74 -25.25 -0.66
N SER A 434 19.18 -26.46 -0.57
CA SER A 434 19.03 -27.22 0.69
C SER A 434 20.36 -27.51 1.38
N GLU A 435 21.47 -27.50 0.64
CA GLU A 435 22.80 -27.73 1.17
C GLU A 435 23.51 -26.45 1.60
N GLY A 436 23.02 -25.25 1.24
CA GLY A 436 23.61 -23.97 1.62
C GLY A 436 24.48 -23.29 0.56
N ARG A 437 24.38 -23.70 -0.71
CA ARG A 437 25.06 -23.04 -1.83
C ARG A 437 24.20 -21.97 -2.47
N PHE A 438 24.83 -20.88 -2.92
CA PHE A 438 24.12 -19.78 -3.56
C PHE A 438 23.55 -20.18 -4.93
N THR A 439 22.25 -19.97 -5.13
CA THR A 439 21.59 -20.15 -6.43
C THR A 439 21.23 -18.82 -7.08
N ARG A 440 20.92 -17.80 -6.27
CA ARG A 440 20.68 -16.41 -6.69
C ARG A 440 21.31 -15.44 -5.70
N ALA A 441 21.82 -14.34 -6.22
CA ALA A 441 22.40 -13.24 -5.47
C ALA A 441 22.20 -11.94 -6.26
N ASN A 442 21.74 -10.88 -5.59
CA ASN A 442 21.65 -9.56 -6.22
C ASN A 442 23.03 -8.87 -6.25
N PRO A 443 23.21 -7.80 -7.05
CA PRO A 443 24.49 -7.09 -7.14
C PRO A 443 25.00 -6.58 -5.79
N ALA A 444 24.12 -6.14 -4.89
CA ALA A 444 24.49 -5.69 -3.55
C ALA A 444 25.14 -6.81 -2.72
N LEU A 445 24.59 -8.03 -2.73
CA LEU A 445 25.20 -9.17 -2.05
C LEU A 445 26.56 -9.53 -2.65
N LEU A 446 26.66 -9.53 -3.99
CA LEU A 446 27.91 -9.85 -4.67
C LEU A 446 29.02 -8.87 -4.29
N ALA A 447 28.72 -7.57 -4.26
CA ALA A 447 29.65 -6.54 -3.81
C ALA A 447 30.00 -6.69 -2.31
N MET A 448 29.01 -6.96 -1.46
CA MET A 448 29.17 -7.11 -0.01
C MET A 448 30.10 -8.27 0.37
N LEU A 449 29.96 -9.41 -0.32
CA LEU A 449 30.75 -10.63 -0.05
C LEU A 449 31.97 -10.78 -0.98
N GLY A 450 32.21 -9.85 -1.90
CA GLY A 450 33.31 -9.93 -2.87
C GLY A 450 33.16 -11.11 -3.85
N LEU A 451 31.93 -11.50 -4.15
CA LEU A 451 31.62 -12.62 -5.04
C LEU A 451 31.63 -12.20 -6.50
N ASP A 452 32.27 -13.02 -7.34
CA ASP A 452 32.22 -12.84 -8.79
C ASP A 452 30.88 -13.36 -9.38
N ARG A 453 30.32 -12.60 -10.32
CA ARG A 453 28.98 -12.84 -10.88
C ARG A 453 28.86 -14.18 -11.62
N ASP A 454 29.95 -14.66 -12.20
CA ASP A 454 29.95 -15.87 -13.02
C ASP A 454 30.26 -17.14 -12.21
N SER A 455 30.85 -16.99 -11.01
CA SER A 455 31.33 -18.11 -10.20
C SER A 455 30.71 -18.23 -8.80
N TYR A 456 29.88 -17.29 -8.34
CA TYR A 456 29.30 -17.34 -6.99
C TYR A 456 28.45 -18.59 -6.69
N ARG A 457 27.92 -19.25 -7.72
CA ARG A 457 27.01 -20.41 -7.56
C ARG A 457 27.67 -21.66 -6.98
N SER A 458 29.00 -21.76 -7.04
CA SER A 458 29.74 -22.87 -6.43
C SER A 458 30.16 -22.58 -4.97
N ARG A 459 29.87 -21.40 -4.46
CA ARG A 459 30.26 -20.97 -3.11
C ARG A 459 29.23 -21.37 -2.08
N HIS A 460 29.70 -21.70 -0.89
CA HIS A 460 28.87 -22.14 0.23
C HIS A 460 28.71 -21.03 1.27
N TRP A 461 27.58 -21.02 1.98
CA TRP A 461 27.31 -20.03 3.03
C TRP A 461 28.44 -19.92 4.07
N THR A 462 28.95 -21.06 4.53
CA THR A 462 30.01 -21.14 5.55
C THR A 462 31.36 -20.57 5.10
N ASP A 463 31.55 -20.31 3.80
CA ASP A 463 32.80 -19.73 3.30
C ASP A 463 32.98 -18.28 3.76
N PHE A 464 31.89 -17.59 4.15
CA PHE A 464 31.88 -16.14 4.40
C PHE A 464 31.52 -15.72 5.81
N PHE A 465 30.95 -16.62 6.61
CA PHE A 465 30.41 -16.32 7.94
C PHE A 465 30.99 -17.25 9.01
N ASP A 466 30.85 -16.85 10.27
CA ASP A 466 31.40 -17.56 11.42
C ASP A 466 30.85 -19.00 11.60
N GLU A 467 31.59 -19.82 12.35
CA GLU A 467 31.18 -21.18 12.67
C GLU A 467 29.80 -21.21 13.37
N GLY A 468 28.90 -22.05 12.86
CA GLY A 468 27.52 -22.16 13.36
C GLY A 468 26.52 -21.18 12.72
N SER A 469 26.95 -20.21 11.91
CA SER A 469 26.07 -19.30 11.16
C SER A 469 25.03 -20.03 10.30
N TRP A 470 25.41 -21.15 9.68
CA TRP A 470 24.50 -22.00 8.89
C TRP A 470 23.37 -22.59 9.73
N ILE A 471 23.67 -23.07 10.95
CA ILE A 471 22.66 -23.63 11.86
C ILE A 471 21.69 -22.53 12.27
N ARG A 472 22.20 -21.34 12.59
CA ARG A 472 21.38 -20.18 12.96
C ARG A 472 20.47 -19.72 11.81
N LEU A 473 20.96 -19.71 10.57
CA LEU A 473 20.14 -19.43 9.38
C LEU A 473 18.99 -20.44 9.24
N ARG A 474 19.28 -21.73 9.39
CA ARG A 474 18.27 -22.79 9.29
C ARG A 474 17.20 -22.67 10.36
N ASP A 475 17.59 -22.44 11.62
CA ASP A 475 16.64 -22.23 12.72
C ASP A 475 15.78 -20.99 12.48
N LEU A 476 16.38 -19.88 12.03
CA LEU A 476 15.66 -18.66 11.68
C LEU A 476 14.62 -18.89 10.57
N ALA A 477 15.01 -19.61 9.51
CA ALA A 477 14.14 -19.88 8.37
C ALA A 477 12.94 -20.77 8.74
N LEU A 478 13.12 -21.67 9.72
CA LEU A 478 12.03 -22.49 10.28
C LEU A 478 11.04 -21.67 11.13
N ARG A 479 11.51 -20.59 11.77
CA ARG A 479 10.69 -19.65 12.57
C ARG A 479 10.03 -18.55 11.73
N ARG A 480 9.96 -18.69 10.40
CA ARG A 480 9.38 -17.71 9.45
C ARG A 480 9.95 -16.28 9.52
N GLY A 481 11.18 -16.10 10.00
CA GLY A 481 11.87 -14.81 9.91
C GLY A 481 11.28 -13.66 10.76
N GLU A 482 10.60 -13.97 11.88
CA GLU A 482 9.97 -12.96 12.74
C GLU A 482 10.95 -11.96 13.39
N SER A 483 12.24 -12.30 13.51
CA SER A 483 13.27 -11.40 14.05
C SER A 483 14.59 -11.59 13.32
N ALA A 484 15.25 -10.49 12.96
CA ALA A 484 16.59 -10.54 12.38
C ALA A 484 17.60 -11.01 13.42
N ILE A 485 18.62 -11.76 12.98
CA ILE A 485 19.72 -12.18 13.85
C ILE A 485 21.02 -11.54 13.37
N GLU A 486 21.93 -11.26 14.30
CA GLU A 486 23.28 -10.83 13.97
C GLU A 486 24.21 -12.05 13.81
N ILE A 487 25.02 -12.04 12.75
CA ILE A 487 26.08 -13.01 12.49
C ILE A 487 27.38 -12.28 12.17
N ASN A 488 28.50 -12.95 12.37
CA ASN A 488 29.82 -12.38 12.12
C ASN A 488 30.39 -12.88 10.79
N GLY A 489 31.26 -12.09 10.18
CA GLY A 489 32.06 -12.54 9.04
C GLY A 489 33.07 -13.63 9.43
N SER A 490 33.49 -14.43 8.46
CA SER A 490 34.49 -15.47 8.65
C SER A 490 35.91 -14.90 8.77
N PRO A 491 36.74 -15.38 9.74
CA PRO A 491 38.18 -15.10 9.77
C PRO A 491 38.90 -15.52 8.50
N ASP A 492 38.52 -16.66 7.92
CA ASP A 492 39.15 -17.21 6.71
C ASP A 492 38.85 -16.38 5.47
N ALA A 493 37.72 -15.66 5.46
CA ALA A 493 37.34 -14.71 4.42
C ALA A 493 37.91 -13.29 4.64
N GLY A 494 38.66 -13.05 5.72
CA GLY A 494 39.17 -11.73 6.08
C GLY A 494 38.08 -10.74 6.55
N THR A 495 36.87 -11.23 6.86
CA THR A 495 35.72 -10.42 7.25
C THR A 495 35.38 -10.53 8.74
N ALA A 496 36.27 -11.08 9.58
CA ALA A 496 36.02 -11.28 11.02
C ALA A 496 35.57 -10.04 11.81
N ARG A 497 35.92 -8.82 11.34
CA ARG A 497 35.47 -7.57 11.97
C ARG A 497 34.08 -7.11 11.51
N ARG A 498 33.56 -7.67 10.42
CA ARG A 498 32.26 -7.28 9.87
C ARG A 498 31.13 -8.01 10.57
N ARG A 499 30.04 -7.28 10.83
CA ARG A 499 28.80 -7.83 11.38
C ARG A 499 27.67 -7.69 10.37
N TYR A 500 26.81 -8.70 10.33
CA TYR A 500 25.71 -8.78 9.38
C TYR A 500 24.39 -9.05 10.08
N SER A 501 23.34 -8.34 9.67
CA SER A 501 21.95 -8.60 10.03
C SER A 501 21.34 -9.54 8.98
N LEU A 502 20.85 -10.69 9.44
CA LEU A 502 20.32 -11.76 8.62
C LEU A 502 18.81 -11.94 8.84
N ARG A 503 18.07 -12.00 7.74
CA ARG A 503 16.68 -12.51 7.70
C ARG A 503 16.59 -13.64 6.67
N ALA A 504 15.89 -14.71 7.02
CA ALA A 504 15.69 -15.84 6.12
C ALA A 504 14.34 -16.50 6.33
N ILE A 505 13.80 -17.07 5.25
CA ILE A 505 12.63 -17.94 5.21
C ILE A 505 12.96 -19.19 4.39
N PHE A 506 12.23 -20.27 4.65
CA PHE A 506 12.31 -21.49 3.84
C PHE A 506 11.07 -21.61 2.95
N SER A 507 11.27 -21.61 1.63
CA SER A 507 10.20 -21.68 0.63
C SER A 507 10.65 -22.52 -0.57
N GLU A 508 9.74 -23.33 -1.13
CA GLU A 508 10.00 -24.15 -2.34
C GLU A 508 11.33 -24.96 -2.32
N ASN A 509 11.68 -25.50 -1.14
CA ASN A 509 12.91 -26.28 -0.91
C ASN A 509 14.23 -25.48 -1.05
N ALA A 510 14.15 -24.16 -0.87
CA ALA A 510 15.27 -23.24 -0.87
C ALA A 510 15.19 -22.27 0.32
N TYR A 511 16.35 -21.74 0.75
CA TYR A 511 16.42 -20.68 1.75
C TYR A 511 16.49 -19.33 1.04
N GLU A 512 15.51 -18.46 1.26
CA GLU A 512 15.49 -17.11 0.71
C GLU A 512 15.66 -16.10 1.84
N GLY A 513 16.48 -15.07 1.62
CA GLY A 513 16.78 -14.12 2.67
C GLY A 513 17.41 -12.82 2.23
N SER A 514 17.58 -11.94 3.20
CA SER A 514 18.30 -10.68 3.06
C SER A 514 19.42 -10.59 4.09
N LEU A 515 20.51 -9.96 3.66
CA LEU A 515 21.71 -9.70 4.44
C LEU A 515 22.03 -8.21 4.38
N GLU A 516 22.31 -7.60 5.51
CA GLU A 516 22.71 -6.20 5.62
C GLU A 516 23.97 -6.10 6.48
N GLU A 517 24.98 -5.38 6.01
CA GLU A 517 26.17 -5.12 6.83
C GLU A 517 25.86 -4.04 7.86
N VAL A 518 26.04 -4.36 9.14
CA VAL A 518 25.70 -3.50 10.28
C VAL A 518 26.93 -3.18 11.14
N THR A 519 28.14 -3.34 10.60
CA THR A 519 29.42 -3.16 11.30
C THR A 519 29.52 -1.81 12.01
N GLU A 520 29.39 -0.69 11.29
CA GLU A 520 29.51 0.66 11.86
C GLU A 520 28.45 0.94 12.92
N ARG A 521 27.21 0.50 12.67
CA ARG A 521 26.12 0.63 13.65
C ARG A 521 26.44 -0.15 14.93
N ALA A 522 26.92 -1.38 14.80
CA ALA A 522 27.21 -2.23 15.93
C ALA A 522 28.45 -1.75 16.71
N GLU A 523 29.44 -1.17 16.04
CA GLU A 523 30.57 -0.48 16.67
C GLU A 523 30.15 0.82 17.36
N ALA A 524 29.30 1.62 16.73
CA ALA A 524 28.76 2.84 17.32
C ALA A 524 27.94 2.52 18.59
N VAL A 525 27.09 1.50 18.55
CA VAL A 525 26.34 1.02 19.72
C VAL A 525 27.29 0.55 20.82
N ALA A 526 28.33 -0.24 20.48
CA ALA A 526 29.32 -0.68 21.47
C ALA A 526 30.10 0.51 22.08
N ARG A 527 30.42 1.52 21.28
CA ARG A 527 31.09 2.75 21.73
C ARG A 527 30.18 3.61 22.60
N LEU A 528 28.90 3.71 22.27
CA LEU A 528 27.89 4.37 23.10
C LEU A 528 27.74 3.67 24.45
N HIS A 529 27.71 2.32 24.47
CA HIS A 529 27.73 1.56 25.72
C HIS A 529 28.99 1.84 26.55
N PHE A 530 30.17 1.88 25.92
CA PHE A 530 31.40 2.21 26.61
C PHE A 530 31.37 3.62 27.23
N LEU A 531 30.94 4.62 26.45
CA LEU A 531 30.82 6.02 26.91
C LEU A 531 29.73 6.20 27.98
N ALA A 532 28.68 5.38 27.96
CA ALA A 532 27.64 5.41 28.98
C ALA A 532 28.15 4.96 30.36
N GLU A 533 29.18 4.12 30.42
CA GLU A 533 29.68 3.51 31.67
C GLU A 533 31.09 3.97 32.09
N HIS A 534 31.82 4.69 31.23
CA HIS A 534 33.21 5.10 31.51
C HIS A 534 33.40 6.64 31.43
N ASP A 535 34.30 7.17 32.26
CA ASP A 535 34.73 8.56 32.25
C ASP A 535 35.68 8.81 31.07
N SER A 536 35.35 9.77 30.21
CA SER A 536 36.07 10.05 28.97
C SER A 536 37.49 10.59 29.17
N LEU A 537 37.76 11.21 30.34
CA LEU A 537 39.07 11.79 30.65
C LEU A 537 40.06 10.73 31.18
N THR A 538 39.61 9.90 32.13
CA THR A 538 40.48 9.00 32.89
C THR A 538 40.37 7.53 32.47
N GLY A 539 39.32 7.15 31.75
CA GLY A 539 39.06 5.76 31.35
C GLY A 539 38.58 4.86 32.50
N ALA A 540 38.43 5.39 33.71
CA ALA A 540 37.77 4.71 34.83
C ALA A 540 36.25 4.61 34.58
N LEU A 541 35.52 3.85 35.42
CA LEU A 541 34.05 3.88 35.36
C LEU A 541 33.53 5.30 35.66
N ASN A 542 32.47 5.73 35.01
CA ASN A 542 31.75 6.93 35.42
C ASN A 542 30.76 6.59 36.55
N ARG A 543 29.99 7.57 37.03
CA ARG A 543 28.96 7.36 38.07
C ARG A 543 28.03 6.19 37.73
N ARG A 544 27.48 6.16 36.52
CA ARG A 544 26.56 5.12 36.05
C ARG A 544 27.23 3.73 35.98
N GLY A 545 28.49 3.66 35.55
CA GLY A 545 29.27 2.43 35.54
C GLY A 545 29.49 1.87 36.96
N ILE A 546 29.79 2.74 37.93
CA ILE A 546 29.93 2.35 39.34
C ILE A 546 28.60 1.87 39.90
N GLU A 547 27.49 2.57 39.63
CA GLU A 547 26.16 2.17 40.08
C GLU A 547 25.81 0.75 39.61
N ARG A 548 26.04 0.42 38.33
CA ARG A 548 25.86 -0.95 37.81
C ARG A 548 26.71 -2.00 38.53
N VAL A 549 27.97 -1.69 38.83
CA VAL A 549 28.84 -2.62 39.57
C VAL A 549 28.30 -2.85 40.98
N LEU A 550 27.84 -1.80 41.65
CA LEU A 550 27.26 -1.88 42.99
C LEU A 550 25.94 -2.68 42.98
N GLU A 551 25.04 -2.45 42.02
CA GLU A 551 23.78 -3.21 41.83
C GLU A 551 24.02 -4.72 41.66
N GLY A 552 25.08 -5.11 40.95
CA GLY A 552 25.44 -6.53 40.78
C GLY A 552 25.94 -7.20 42.07
N LEU A 553 26.48 -6.42 43.02
CA LEU A 553 27.07 -6.91 44.27
C LEU A 553 26.07 -6.95 45.43
N THR A 554 25.12 -6.02 45.48
CA THR A 554 24.12 -5.90 46.56
C THR A 554 23.22 -7.12 46.72
N SER A 555 23.06 -7.94 45.66
CA SER A 555 22.21 -9.13 45.63
C SER A 555 22.96 -10.47 45.77
N THR A 556 24.29 -10.47 45.70
CA THR A 556 25.07 -11.71 45.49
C THR A 556 26.13 -12.01 46.55
N ARG A 557 26.56 -11.03 47.36
CA ARG A 557 27.73 -11.15 48.25
C ARG A 557 27.41 -10.86 49.72
N PRO A 558 27.90 -11.66 50.68
CA PRO A 558 27.58 -11.52 52.10
C PRO A 558 28.29 -10.34 52.81
N SER A 559 29.47 -9.92 52.33
CA SER A 559 30.22 -8.75 52.83
C SER A 559 31.21 -8.30 51.76
N TRP A 560 31.30 -6.99 51.57
CA TRP A 560 32.19 -6.31 50.62
C TRP A 560 32.34 -4.85 51.05
N SER A 561 33.22 -4.08 50.41
CA SER A 561 33.53 -2.71 50.87
C SER A 561 33.58 -1.70 49.73
N VAL A 562 33.25 -0.45 50.04
CA VAL A 562 33.39 0.69 49.12
C VAL A 562 34.23 1.78 49.77
N ALA A 563 35.07 2.44 48.99
CA ALA A 563 35.77 3.64 49.44
C ALA A 563 35.44 4.84 48.56
N TYR A 564 35.19 5.99 49.18
CA TYR A 564 35.12 7.29 48.51
C TYR A 564 36.43 8.03 48.73
N VAL A 565 36.95 8.64 47.67
CA VAL A 565 38.25 9.30 47.61
C VAL A 565 38.05 10.70 47.04
N ASP A 566 38.44 11.72 47.80
CA ASP A 566 38.38 13.12 47.39
C ASP A 566 39.78 13.75 47.46
N LEU A 567 40.15 14.56 46.46
CA LEU A 567 41.45 15.21 46.44
C LEU A 567 41.43 16.56 47.17
N ASP A 568 42.27 16.69 48.19
CA ASP A 568 42.36 17.90 48.98
C ASP A 568 42.88 19.08 48.16
N ARG A 569 42.09 20.16 48.09
CA ARG A 569 42.44 21.43 47.44
C ARG A 569 42.80 21.31 45.96
N PHE A 570 42.30 20.30 45.24
CA PHE A 570 42.55 20.15 43.81
C PHE A 570 42.06 21.34 42.99
N LYS A 571 40.97 22.00 43.40
CA LYS A 571 40.50 23.25 42.81
C LYS A 571 41.58 24.34 42.72
N LEU A 572 42.50 24.42 43.70
CA LEU A 572 43.61 25.38 43.66
C LEU A 572 44.57 25.11 42.49
N ILE A 573 44.72 23.84 42.09
CA ILE A 573 45.55 23.46 40.93
C ILE A 573 44.89 23.95 39.65
N ASN A 574 43.58 23.74 39.51
CA ASN A 574 42.81 24.24 38.36
C ASN A 574 42.81 25.78 38.30
N ASP A 575 42.56 26.44 39.42
CA ASP A 575 42.47 27.91 39.49
C ASP A 575 43.82 28.59 39.18
N MET A 576 44.93 28.00 39.60
CA MET A 576 46.27 28.60 39.45
C MET A 576 47.01 28.17 38.18
N PHE A 577 46.69 27.00 37.61
CA PHE A 577 47.46 26.40 36.52
C PHE A 577 46.63 25.94 35.32
N GLY A 578 45.31 26.14 35.37
CA GLY A 578 44.36 25.81 34.31
C GLY A 578 43.92 24.34 34.30
N HIS A 579 42.75 24.09 33.72
CA HIS A 579 42.13 22.77 33.68
C HIS A 579 43.00 21.70 33.00
N ALA A 580 43.78 22.05 31.97
CA ALA A 580 44.67 21.11 31.30
C ALA A 580 45.75 20.53 32.25
N ALA A 581 46.19 21.30 33.24
CA ALA A 581 47.10 20.80 34.28
C ALA A 581 46.36 19.88 35.25
N GLY A 582 45.14 20.25 35.69
CA GLY A 582 44.31 19.38 36.53
C GLY A 582 44.00 18.04 35.85
N ASP A 583 43.64 18.05 34.57
CA ASP A 583 43.33 16.86 33.80
C ASP A 583 44.51 15.87 33.76
N GLU A 584 45.73 16.39 33.61
CA GLU A 584 46.93 15.57 33.60
C GLU A 584 47.24 14.97 34.98
N VAL A 585 46.97 15.70 36.06
CA VAL A 585 47.01 15.14 37.42
C VAL A 585 46.01 14.01 37.56
N LEU A 586 44.77 14.17 37.08
CA LEU A 586 43.71 13.16 37.20
C LEU A 586 44.04 11.89 36.41
N ARG A 587 44.61 12.00 35.21
CA ARG A 587 45.08 10.83 34.43
C ARG A 587 46.17 10.06 35.17
N GLN A 588 47.19 10.77 35.67
CA GLN A 588 48.29 10.15 36.42
C GLN A 588 47.82 9.57 37.76
N LEU A 589 46.85 10.22 38.39
CA LEU A 589 46.22 9.73 39.63
C LEU A 589 45.54 8.39 39.39
N VAL A 590 44.69 8.23 38.37
CA VAL A 590 44.00 6.96 38.10
C VAL A 590 44.99 5.84 37.80
N VAL A 591 46.06 6.12 37.05
CA VAL A 591 47.14 5.14 36.83
C VAL A 591 47.79 4.72 38.16
N ARG A 592 48.07 5.67 39.05
CA ARG A 592 48.68 5.42 40.36
C ARG A 592 47.74 4.67 41.31
N MET A 593 46.45 5.02 41.29
CA MET A 593 45.41 4.31 42.05
C MET A 593 45.31 2.87 41.56
N THR A 594 45.20 2.66 40.24
CA THR A 594 45.12 1.32 39.63
C THR A 594 46.32 0.45 40.01
N ALA A 595 47.53 1.01 39.94
CA ALA A 595 48.75 0.31 40.35
C ALA A 595 48.76 -0.02 41.85
N SER A 596 48.25 0.87 42.71
CA SER A 596 48.19 0.66 44.16
C SER A 596 47.14 -0.37 44.58
N LEU A 597 46.07 -0.52 43.80
CA LEU A 597 45.01 -1.50 44.04
C LEU A 597 45.33 -2.91 43.50
N GLU A 598 46.31 -3.05 42.59
CA GLU A 598 46.78 -4.34 42.05
C GLU A 598 45.67 -5.22 41.47
N GLY A 599 44.65 -4.62 40.85
CA GLY A 599 43.51 -5.32 40.26
C GLY A 599 42.49 -5.86 41.27
N ARG A 600 42.65 -5.55 42.56
CA ARG A 600 41.77 -6.02 43.64
C ARG A 600 40.58 -5.11 43.94
N GLY A 601 40.35 -4.11 43.10
CA GLY A 601 39.20 -3.20 43.20
C GLY A 601 38.93 -2.49 41.88
N THR A 602 37.68 -2.09 41.69
CA THR A 602 37.22 -1.33 40.51
C THR A 602 37.20 0.15 40.86
N ILE A 603 37.76 0.99 39.98
CA ILE A 603 37.82 2.45 40.18
C ILE A 603 36.80 3.13 39.28
N GLY A 604 36.09 4.10 39.82
CA GLY A 604 35.29 5.03 39.05
C GLY A 604 35.46 6.47 39.51
N ARG A 605 35.18 7.41 38.61
CA ARG A 605 35.20 8.85 38.84
C ARG A 605 33.77 9.36 38.85
N ILE A 606 33.36 9.93 39.97
CA ILE A 606 31.97 10.37 40.20
C ILE A 606 31.75 11.80 39.69
N GLY A 607 32.79 12.63 39.74
CA GLY A 607 32.79 13.99 39.21
C GLY A 607 34.00 14.78 39.71
N GLY A 608 34.51 15.73 38.94
CA GLY A 608 35.61 16.61 39.36
C GLY A 608 36.85 15.86 39.85
N ASP A 609 37.11 15.97 41.15
CA ASP A 609 38.21 15.38 41.92
C ASP A 609 37.79 14.21 42.83
N GLU A 610 36.61 13.64 42.59
CA GLU A 610 36.00 12.58 43.41
C GLU A 610 36.03 11.22 42.71
N PHE A 611 36.47 10.20 43.44
CA PHE A 611 36.59 8.82 42.98
C PHE A 611 35.95 7.85 43.95
N VAL A 612 35.47 6.73 43.41
CA VAL A 612 34.94 5.60 44.19
C VAL A 612 35.73 4.34 43.83
N CYS A 613 36.13 3.59 44.85
CA CYS A 613 36.75 2.28 44.71
C CYS A 613 35.80 1.21 45.27
N VAL A 614 35.51 0.18 44.47
CA VAL A 614 34.65 -0.94 44.87
C VAL A 614 35.48 -2.20 45.06
N PHE A 615 35.37 -2.81 46.25
CA PHE A 615 36.11 -4.01 46.64
C PHE A 615 35.15 -5.19 46.84
N ALA A 616 34.86 -5.90 45.74
CA ALA A 616 33.86 -6.97 45.68
C ALA A 616 34.16 -8.21 46.55
N GLU A 617 35.42 -8.39 46.97
CA GLU A 617 35.88 -9.59 47.69
C GLU A 617 36.68 -9.24 48.95
N MET A 618 36.48 -8.06 49.54
CA MET A 618 37.23 -7.60 50.72
C MET A 618 36.31 -7.12 51.83
N ASP A 619 36.63 -7.54 53.05
CA ASP A 619 36.06 -6.94 54.25
C ASP A 619 36.58 -5.52 54.47
N VAL A 620 35.95 -4.82 55.42
CA VAL A 620 36.23 -3.39 55.66
C VAL A 620 37.64 -3.14 56.20
N ASP A 621 38.23 -4.10 56.92
CA ASP A 621 39.57 -3.97 57.50
C ASP A 621 40.66 -4.17 56.44
N GLU A 622 40.47 -5.13 55.54
CA GLU A 622 41.30 -5.35 54.36
C GLU A 622 41.22 -4.16 53.40
N ALA A 623 40.01 -3.68 53.10
CA ALA A 623 39.79 -2.52 52.26
C ALA A 623 40.41 -1.25 52.87
N ALA A 624 40.27 -1.03 54.19
CA ALA A 624 40.90 0.08 54.89
C ALA A 624 42.43 0.00 54.87
N ALA A 625 43.02 -1.19 55.02
CA ALA A 625 44.46 -1.37 54.90
C ALA A 625 44.98 -1.06 53.48
N LEU A 626 44.23 -1.44 52.45
CA LEU A 626 44.53 -1.10 51.06
C LEU A 626 44.37 0.39 50.78
N CYS A 627 43.31 1.02 51.29
CA CYS A 627 43.08 2.46 51.17
C CYS A 627 44.15 3.30 51.90
N ARG A 628 44.72 2.81 53.00
CA ARG A 628 45.87 3.48 53.65
C ARG A 628 47.13 3.46 52.77
N ARG A 629 47.35 2.37 52.02
CA ARG A 629 48.43 2.32 51.02
C ARG A 629 48.16 3.24 49.84
N LEU A 630 46.90 3.30 49.42
CA LEU A 630 46.43 4.18 48.35
C LEU A 630 46.67 5.66 48.71
N GLU A 631 46.24 6.10 49.89
CA GLU A 631 46.47 7.47 50.38
C GLU A 631 47.96 7.80 50.38
N HIS A 632 48.79 6.92 50.95
CA HIS A 632 50.24 7.14 50.96
C HIS A 632 50.83 7.20 49.55
N ALA A 633 50.39 6.35 48.62
CA ALA A 633 50.86 6.38 47.23
C ALA A 633 50.47 7.69 46.51
N VAL A 634 49.25 8.17 46.76
CA VAL A 634 48.76 9.44 46.20
C VAL A 634 49.56 10.62 46.76
N SER A 635 49.84 10.62 48.07
CA SER A 635 50.47 11.73 48.79
C SER A 635 52.01 11.76 48.75
N ALA A 636 52.68 10.61 48.59
CA ALA A 636 54.13 10.50 48.76
C ALA A 636 54.96 11.12 47.62
N LEU A 637 54.52 10.98 46.37
CA LEU A 637 55.25 11.43 45.18
C LEU A 637 54.52 12.58 44.49
N PRO A 638 55.22 13.66 44.09
CA PRO A 638 54.59 14.73 43.34
C PRO A 638 54.23 14.29 41.91
N TYR A 639 53.20 14.90 41.33
CA TYR A 639 52.71 14.67 39.97
C TYR A 639 53.43 15.63 39.01
N PRO A 640 54.31 15.13 38.11
CA PRO A 640 55.01 15.96 37.15
C PRO A 640 54.08 16.46 36.04
N ILE A 641 54.12 17.76 35.78
CA ILE A 641 53.43 18.39 34.65
C ILE A 641 54.39 19.41 34.02
N GLY A 642 54.93 19.07 32.84
CA GLY A 642 55.99 19.86 32.22
C GLY A 642 57.22 19.97 33.12
N SER A 643 57.59 21.20 33.51
CA SER A 643 58.73 21.49 34.40
C SER A 643 58.36 21.64 35.88
N ARG A 644 57.10 21.39 36.26
CA ARG A 644 56.57 21.58 37.62
C ARG A 644 56.13 20.24 38.21
N ALA A 645 56.04 20.19 39.54
CA ALA A 645 55.63 18.99 40.26
C ALA A 645 54.64 19.36 41.38
N PHE A 646 53.44 18.78 41.36
CA PHE A 646 52.36 19.09 42.30
C PHE A 646 52.21 18.01 43.36
N ARG A 647 51.99 18.38 44.62
CA ARG A 647 51.59 17.42 45.65
C ARG A 647 50.10 17.52 45.89
N VAL A 648 49.43 16.37 45.80
CA VAL A 648 48.00 16.22 46.05
C VAL A 648 47.85 15.26 47.20
N ARG A 649 46.96 15.56 48.15
CA ARG A 649 46.56 14.65 49.22
C ARG A 649 45.17 14.13 48.92
N ALA A 650 44.85 12.95 49.41
CA ALA A 650 43.52 12.37 49.29
C ALA A 650 42.92 12.15 50.67
N SER A 651 41.68 12.59 50.83
CA SER A 651 40.81 12.18 51.92
C SER A 651 40.06 10.93 51.49
N ILE A 652 39.97 9.91 52.35
CA ILE A 652 39.38 8.61 52.00
C ILE A 652 38.44 8.14 53.11
N GLY A 653 37.20 7.81 52.74
CA GLY A 653 36.22 7.15 53.59
C GLY A 653 35.94 5.74 53.10
N VAL A 654 35.99 4.73 53.97
CA VAL A 654 35.74 3.32 53.65
C VAL A 654 34.50 2.86 54.42
N VAL A 655 33.59 2.18 53.72
CA VAL A 655 32.35 1.66 54.30
C VAL A 655 32.25 0.16 54.13
N GLU A 656 31.80 -0.51 55.18
CA GLU A 656 31.36 -1.90 55.11
C GLU A 656 29.99 -1.97 54.45
N CYS A 657 29.84 -2.82 53.43
CA CYS A 657 28.59 -3.01 52.70
C CYS A 657 27.97 -4.37 53.04
N LEU A 658 26.69 -4.35 53.38
CA LEU A 658 25.86 -5.52 53.64
C LEU A 658 24.93 -5.81 52.43
N PRO A 659 24.43 -7.05 52.30
CA PRO A 659 23.39 -7.38 51.31
C PRO A 659 22.17 -6.46 51.48
N ASN A 660 21.49 -6.14 50.36
CA ASN A 660 20.28 -5.32 50.30
C ASN A 660 20.42 -3.83 50.68
N MET A 661 21.63 -3.30 50.84
CA MET A 661 21.82 -1.85 50.90
C MET A 661 21.58 -1.24 49.51
N SER A 662 20.91 -0.09 49.42
CA SER A 662 20.75 0.59 48.13
C SER A 662 22.07 1.20 47.68
N VAL A 663 22.27 1.32 46.37
CA VAL A 663 23.48 1.92 45.81
C VAL A 663 23.65 3.38 46.24
N GLN A 664 22.55 4.15 46.27
CA GLN A 664 22.52 5.53 46.76
C GLN A 664 23.04 5.62 48.20
N ASP A 665 22.58 4.74 49.08
CA ASP A 665 23.03 4.68 50.47
C ASP A 665 24.53 4.39 50.56
N ILE A 666 25.00 3.38 49.83
CA ILE A 666 26.41 2.95 49.88
C ILE A 666 27.33 4.11 49.50
N VAL A 667 27.02 4.82 48.41
CA VAL A 667 27.80 5.97 47.93
C VAL A 667 27.71 7.13 48.93
N ALA A 668 26.52 7.44 49.45
CA ALA A 668 26.32 8.51 50.42
C ALA A 668 27.09 8.29 51.74
N HIS A 669 27.17 7.06 52.24
CA HIS A 669 27.96 6.75 53.43
C HIS A 669 29.45 6.82 53.17
N ALA A 670 29.89 6.38 52.01
CA ALA A 670 31.28 6.47 51.62
C ALA A 670 31.71 7.94 51.51
N ASP A 671 30.87 8.80 50.90
CA ASP A 671 31.07 10.25 50.86
C ASP A 671 31.08 10.86 52.28
N GLN A 672 30.13 10.51 53.15
CA GLN A 672 30.10 11.03 54.51
C GLN A 672 31.38 10.69 55.30
N ALA A 673 31.84 9.45 55.23
CA ALA A 673 33.11 9.02 55.83
C ALA A 673 34.30 9.79 55.25
N CYS A 674 34.29 10.06 53.94
CA CYS A 674 35.32 10.84 53.27
C CYS A 674 35.30 12.32 53.69
N ARG A 675 34.13 12.93 53.88
CA ARG A 675 34.00 14.29 54.41
C ARG A 675 34.49 14.41 55.85
N GLU A 676 34.29 13.38 56.67
CA GLU A 676 34.85 13.33 58.03
C GLU A 676 36.38 13.27 57.99
N SER A 677 36.94 12.42 57.12
CA SER A 677 38.39 12.36 56.83
C SER A 677 38.96 13.75 56.45
N LYS A 678 38.22 14.51 55.63
CA LYS A 678 38.59 15.85 55.17
C LYS A 678 38.54 16.91 56.28
N ARG A 679 37.62 16.79 57.25
CA ARG A 679 37.49 17.74 58.38
C ARG A 679 38.63 17.65 59.38
N ASP A 680 39.14 16.46 59.63
CA ASP A 680 40.24 16.21 60.57
C ASP A 680 41.61 16.71 60.07
N GLY A 681 41.69 17.16 58.80
CA GLY A 681 42.84 17.89 58.23
C GLY A 681 44.13 17.08 58.05
N ASN A 682 44.13 15.81 58.44
CA ASN A 682 45.30 14.94 58.53
C ASN A 682 45.36 13.82 57.46
N GLY A 683 44.46 13.81 56.45
CA GLY A 683 44.51 12.82 55.35
C GLY A 683 44.39 11.37 55.82
N LYS A 684 43.56 11.10 56.84
CA LYS A 684 43.43 9.75 57.42
C LYS A 684 42.27 9.01 56.77
N VAL A 685 42.45 7.71 56.51
CA VAL A 685 41.33 6.83 56.14
C VAL A 685 40.35 6.73 57.31
N VAL A 686 39.10 7.15 57.10
CA VAL A 686 37.99 6.97 58.05
C VAL A 686 37.21 5.73 57.66
N VAL A 687 36.83 4.90 58.63
CA VAL A 687 36.14 3.63 58.39
C VAL A 687 34.79 3.64 59.09
N TYR A 688 33.71 3.44 58.34
CA TYR A 688 32.37 3.22 58.89
C TYR A 688 32.01 1.73 58.80
N ARG A 689 31.68 1.14 59.95
CA ARG A 689 31.19 -0.24 60.08
C ARG A 689 29.67 -0.27 60.14
N SER A 690 29.09 -1.40 59.73
CA SER A 690 27.63 -1.59 59.61
C SER A 690 26.84 -1.43 60.92
N ASP A 691 27.48 -1.64 62.07
CA ASP A 691 26.92 -1.55 63.42
C ASP A 691 26.81 -0.10 63.96
N ALA A 692 27.59 0.85 63.44
CA ALA A 692 27.41 2.29 63.72
C ALA A 692 26.25 2.89 62.90
N PHE A 693 25.97 2.26 61.76
CA PHE A 693 25.02 2.71 60.75
C PHE A 693 23.57 2.35 61.09
N ASP A 694 23.36 1.17 61.65
CA ASP A 694 22.03 0.70 62.05
C ASP A 694 21.40 1.59 63.14
N LEU A 695 22.18 2.38 63.89
CA LEU A 695 21.63 3.30 64.88
C LEU A 695 21.36 4.69 64.28
N GLU A 696 22.27 5.26 63.50
CA GLU A 696 22.11 6.62 62.98
C GLU A 696 21.15 6.69 61.77
N ARG A 697 21.19 5.68 60.90
CA ARG A 697 20.23 5.55 59.78
C ARG A 697 18.88 5.06 60.24
N ARG A 698 18.77 4.07 61.14
CA ARG A 698 17.45 3.80 61.73
C ARG A 698 16.94 5.01 62.48
N THR A 699 17.76 5.84 63.11
CA THR A 699 17.24 7.07 63.73
C THR A 699 16.78 8.10 62.68
N ARG A 700 17.46 8.24 61.53
CA ARG A 700 17.07 9.17 60.45
C ARG A 700 15.87 8.68 59.62
N ASP A 701 15.89 7.41 59.24
CA ASP A 701 14.83 6.75 58.48
C ASP A 701 13.63 6.42 59.37
N ILE A 702 13.76 6.04 60.65
CA ILE A 702 12.63 5.93 61.59
C ILE A 702 12.13 7.32 62.02
N ALA A 703 12.96 8.37 62.04
CA ALA A 703 12.44 9.73 62.24
C ALA A 703 11.59 10.21 61.05
N LEU A 704 11.97 9.86 59.81
CA LEU A 704 11.26 10.25 58.59
C LEU A 704 10.09 9.29 58.23
N ILE A 705 10.20 7.99 58.52
CA ILE A 705 9.21 6.94 58.26
C ILE A 705 8.28 6.76 59.48
N GLY A 706 8.78 6.94 60.72
CA GLY A 706 7.97 6.86 61.93
C GLY A 706 6.98 8.02 62.09
N THR A 707 7.05 9.03 61.21
CA THR A 707 6.04 10.09 61.05
C THR A 707 4.99 9.76 59.98
N LEU A 708 5.13 8.66 59.23
CA LEU A 708 4.34 8.37 58.04
C LEU A 708 3.73 6.97 58.08
N SER A 709 2.45 6.93 58.45
CA SER A 709 1.58 5.76 58.22
C SER A 709 1.33 5.59 56.72
N GLU A 710 1.07 4.37 56.25
CA GLU A 710 0.78 4.02 54.83
C GLU A 710 -0.37 4.85 54.20
N ASP A 711 -1.18 5.56 54.99
CA ASP A 711 -2.29 6.43 54.55
C ASP A 711 -2.17 7.90 55.00
N ALA A 712 -1.05 8.32 55.60
CA ALA A 712 -0.90 9.66 56.17
C ALA A 712 -0.02 10.57 55.29
N ILE A 713 -0.61 11.67 54.81
CA ILE A 713 0.13 12.74 54.12
C ILE A 713 1.10 13.39 55.12
N PRO A 714 2.39 13.55 54.79
CA PRO A 714 3.37 14.17 55.68
C PRO A 714 2.95 15.55 56.17
N GLU A 715 3.09 15.81 57.46
CA GLU A 715 2.98 17.16 58.01
C GLU A 715 4.10 18.05 57.43
N GLY A 716 3.76 19.27 57.02
CA GLY A 716 4.73 20.23 56.48
C GLY A 716 4.87 20.26 54.95
N LEU A 717 4.12 19.45 54.19
CA LEU A 717 4.06 19.63 52.74
C LEU A 717 3.46 21.00 52.39
N VAL A 718 4.14 21.71 51.49
CA VAL A 718 3.71 23.01 50.96
C VAL A 718 3.93 23.07 49.46
N LEU A 719 3.12 23.87 48.77
CA LEU A 719 3.24 24.10 47.33
C LEU A 719 4.09 25.35 47.08
N ALA A 720 5.06 25.23 46.19
CA ALA A 720 5.71 26.37 45.55
C ALA A 720 5.25 26.46 44.09
N MET A 721 5.40 27.62 43.47
CA MET A 721 4.99 27.90 42.10
C MET A 721 6.13 28.54 41.34
N GLN A 722 6.51 27.98 40.20
CA GLN A 722 7.56 28.53 39.34
C GLN A 722 6.96 29.13 38.07
N PRO A 723 7.25 30.41 37.75
CA PRO A 723 6.70 31.05 36.55
C PRO A 723 7.18 30.40 35.24
N ILE A 724 6.25 30.24 34.31
CA ILE A 724 6.44 29.83 32.92
C ILE A 724 6.06 31.05 32.06
N MET A 725 7.03 31.63 31.34
CA MET A 725 6.82 32.88 30.62
C MET A 725 6.63 32.63 29.12
N SER A 726 5.57 33.18 28.55
CA SER A 726 5.41 33.24 27.09
C SER A 726 6.51 34.10 26.46
N VAL A 727 7.17 33.57 25.42
CA VAL A 727 8.23 34.28 24.71
C VAL A 727 7.68 35.45 23.89
N THR A 728 6.46 35.31 23.33
CA THR A 728 5.82 36.32 22.48
C THR A 728 4.97 37.31 23.28
N ASN A 729 4.31 36.86 24.35
CA ASN A 729 3.30 37.63 25.08
C ASN A 729 3.60 37.73 26.59
N ALA A 730 4.86 38.00 26.96
CA ALA A 730 5.33 37.96 28.36
C ALA A 730 4.55 38.88 29.34
N ALA A 731 4.00 40.00 28.87
CA ALA A 731 3.20 40.93 29.68
C ALA A 731 1.74 40.48 29.91
N GLU A 732 1.26 39.52 29.10
CA GLU A 732 -0.12 39.02 29.07
C GLU A 732 -0.18 37.52 29.41
N SER A 733 0.79 37.06 30.21
CA SER A 733 0.90 35.67 30.67
C SER A 733 1.42 35.66 32.11
N LEU A 734 0.73 34.90 32.95
CA LEU A 734 1.13 34.52 34.30
C LEU A 734 0.90 33.01 34.46
N ASP A 735 1.58 32.23 33.64
CA ASP A 735 1.55 30.77 33.68
C ASP A 735 2.62 30.27 34.67
N PHE A 736 2.39 29.11 35.30
CA PHE A 736 3.35 28.57 36.28
C PHE A 736 3.19 27.07 36.50
N GLU A 737 4.26 26.44 36.97
CA GLU A 737 4.30 25.06 37.42
C GLU A 737 4.20 24.98 38.94
N VAL A 738 3.40 24.04 39.43
CA VAL A 738 3.27 23.72 40.85
C VAL A 738 4.32 22.68 41.24
N LEU A 739 5.13 23.03 42.21
CA LEU A 739 6.24 22.23 42.69
C LEU A 739 6.06 21.89 44.17
N LEU A 740 6.17 20.60 44.50
CA LEU A 740 6.07 20.13 45.87
C LEU A 740 7.32 20.52 46.69
N ARG A 741 7.12 20.94 47.93
CA ARG A 741 8.17 21.26 48.90
C ARG A 741 7.82 20.69 50.27
N LEU A 742 8.84 20.38 51.06
CA LEU A 742 8.67 19.92 52.44
C LEU A 742 9.27 20.94 53.40
N ARG A 743 8.45 21.50 54.27
CA ARG A 743 8.88 22.39 55.35
C ARG A 743 9.17 21.56 56.59
N ARG A 744 10.41 21.62 57.08
CA ARG A 744 10.83 21.01 58.35
C ARG A 744 10.42 21.85 59.55
N ASP A 745 10.44 21.25 60.73
CA ASP A 745 10.15 21.90 62.02
C ASP A 745 11.07 23.09 62.31
N ASP A 746 12.31 23.08 61.78
CA ASP A 746 13.27 24.18 61.89
C ASP A 746 13.02 25.34 60.89
N GLY A 747 11.97 25.22 60.07
CA GLY A 747 11.58 26.19 59.05
C GLY A 747 12.32 26.06 57.71
N THR A 748 13.26 25.13 57.55
CA THR A 748 13.92 24.88 56.26
C THR A 748 12.94 24.24 55.26
N ILE A 749 13.08 24.63 53.98
CA ILE A 749 12.22 24.15 52.89
C ILE A 749 13.08 23.30 51.95
N LEU A 750 12.75 22.02 51.85
CA LEU A 750 13.41 21.06 50.99
C LEU A 750 12.73 20.98 49.63
N SER A 751 13.54 20.70 48.59
CA SER A 751 13.06 20.47 47.23
C SER A 751 12.52 19.04 47.11
N ALA A 752 11.63 18.80 46.14
CA ALA A 752 11.06 17.47 45.92
C ALA A 752 12.15 16.41 45.66
N VAL A 753 13.20 16.76 44.93
CA VAL A 753 14.34 15.86 44.62
C VAL A 753 14.99 15.28 45.89
N ASP A 754 14.95 16.01 47.00
CA ASP A 754 15.58 15.57 48.26
C ASP A 754 14.79 14.46 48.99
N PHE A 755 13.53 14.23 48.62
CA PHE A 755 12.64 13.32 49.36
C PHE A 755 11.68 12.48 48.51
N ILE A 756 11.49 12.79 47.23
CA ILE A 756 10.48 12.13 46.37
C ILE A 756 10.79 10.64 46.19
N ASP A 757 12.07 10.28 46.03
CA ASP A 757 12.56 8.89 45.98
C ASP A 757 12.13 8.08 47.21
N ALA A 758 12.06 8.72 48.38
CA ALA A 758 11.61 8.05 49.61
C ALA A 758 10.10 7.74 49.55
N PHE A 759 9.29 8.65 49.00
CA PHE A 759 7.84 8.49 48.85
C PHE A 759 7.44 7.52 47.74
N GLU A 760 8.22 7.43 46.67
CA GLU A 760 8.03 6.41 45.64
C GLU A 760 8.32 5.01 46.20
N ARG A 761 9.40 4.86 46.98
CA ARG A 761 9.74 3.58 47.64
C ARG A 761 8.73 3.17 48.72
N SER A 762 8.09 4.11 49.40
CA SER A 762 7.04 3.83 50.38
C SER A 762 5.67 3.55 49.76
N GLY A 763 5.51 3.73 48.44
CA GLY A 763 4.22 3.59 47.74
C GLY A 763 3.23 4.72 48.02
N THR A 764 3.64 5.80 48.67
CA THR A 764 2.77 6.91 49.10
C THR A 764 2.57 7.98 48.01
N ILE A 765 3.37 7.93 46.94
CA ILE A 765 3.37 8.95 45.87
C ILE A 765 1.98 9.20 45.26
N GLY A 766 1.15 8.16 45.10
CA GLY A 766 -0.21 8.32 44.57
C GLY A 766 -1.14 9.12 45.49
N ALA A 767 -0.98 8.97 46.81
CA ALA A 767 -1.73 9.77 47.78
C ALA A 767 -1.25 11.24 47.79
N ILE A 768 0.06 11.47 47.56
CA ILE A 768 0.64 12.80 47.45
C ILE A 768 0.15 13.51 46.19
N ASP A 769 0.12 12.84 45.04
CA ASP A 769 -0.39 13.41 43.79
C ASP A 769 -1.86 13.86 43.94
N LEU A 770 -2.70 13.03 44.57
CA LEU A 770 -4.09 13.39 44.89
C LEU A 770 -4.20 14.56 45.86
N TRP A 771 -3.30 14.64 46.85
CA TRP A 771 -3.25 15.77 47.78
C TRP A 771 -2.84 17.06 47.09
N VAL A 772 -1.77 17.04 46.28
CA VAL A 772 -1.31 18.18 45.47
C VAL A 772 -2.44 18.66 44.58
N LEU A 773 -3.09 17.75 43.85
CA LEU A 773 -4.22 18.09 42.99
C LEU A 773 -5.34 18.80 43.77
N SER A 774 -5.73 18.27 44.93
CA SER A 774 -6.75 18.91 45.76
C SER A 774 -6.34 20.30 46.24
N MET A 775 -5.11 20.46 46.71
CA MET A 775 -4.61 21.75 47.17
C MET A 775 -4.55 22.79 46.04
N VAL A 776 -4.16 22.37 44.83
CA VAL A 776 -4.15 23.21 43.64
C VAL A 776 -5.57 23.61 43.24
N LEU A 777 -6.50 22.65 43.16
CA LEU A 777 -7.90 22.93 42.81
C LEU A 777 -8.55 23.90 43.79
N GLU A 778 -8.39 23.67 45.10
CA GLU A 778 -8.89 24.59 46.14
C GLU A 778 -8.26 25.98 46.04
N TRP A 779 -6.96 26.04 45.73
CA TRP A 779 -6.26 27.31 45.60
C TRP A 779 -6.74 28.09 44.38
N ILE A 780 -6.95 27.44 43.23
CA ILE A 780 -7.48 28.09 42.02
C ILE A 780 -8.89 28.60 42.29
N GLU A 781 -9.75 27.80 42.91
CA GLU A 781 -11.13 28.17 43.20
C GLU A 781 -11.22 29.41 44.12
N ARG A 782 -10.36 29.50 45.14
CA ARG A 782 -10.31 30.64 46.05
C ARG A 782 -9.77 31.92 45.39
N ASN A 783 -8.92 31.79 44.38
CA ASN A 783 -8.15 32.90 43.81
C ASN A 783 -8.49 33.21 42.34
N GLN A 784 -9.55 32.63 41.78
CA GLN A 784 -9.90 32.74 40.36
C GLN A 784 -9.95 34.19 39.85
N ALA A 785 -10.42 35.13 40.67
CA ALA A 785 -10.50 36.55 40.31
C ALA A 785 -9.12 37.22 40.11
N ALA A 786 -8.06 36.67 40.69
CA ALA A 786 -6.69 37.16 40.55
C ALA A 786 -5.92 36.49 39.40
N LEU A 787 -6.46 35.43 38.79
CA LEU A 787 -5.80 34.61 37.75
C LEU A 787 -6.17 35.06 36.32
N THR A 788 -6.49 36.34 36.12
CA THR A 788 -7.02 36.86 34.84
C THR A 788 -6.05 36.73 33.64
N LYS A 789 -4.74 36.69 33.92
CA LYS A 789 -3.67 36.51 32.91
C LYS A 789 -3.05 35.11 32.93
N THR A 790 -3.53 34.22 33.79
CA THR A 790 -3.07 32.83 33.84
C THR A 790 -3.82 32.05 32.78
N ARG A 791 -3.09 31.48 31.81
CA ARG A 791 -3.66 30.64 30.76
C ARG A 791 -3.64 29.20 31.20
N PHE A 792 -2.58 28.73 31.87
CA PHE A 792 -2.47 27.37 32.42
C PHE A 792 -1.61 27.29 33.69
N ILE A 793 -1.83 26.21 34.43
CA ILE A 793 -1.12 25.83 35.64
C ILE A 793 -0.69 24.38 35.47
N CYS A 794 0.62 24.17 35.46
CA CYS A 794 1.22 22.86 35.31
C CYS A 794 1.27 22.10 36.64
N VAL A 795 0.86 20.83 36.63
CA VAL A 795 0.89 19.93 37.79
C VAL A 795 1.44 18.58 37.37
N ASN A 796 2.51 18.17 38.04
CA ASN A 796 3.16 16.87 37.81
C ASN A 796 2.28 15.70 38.24
N LEU A 797 2.28 14.63 37.45
CA LEU A 797 1.63 13.36 37.76
C LEU A 797 2.64 12.22 37.64
N SER A 798 2.83 11.46 38.72
CA SER A 798 3.79 10.35 38.72
C SER A 798 3.32 9.17 37.86
N GLY A 799 4.28 8.40 37.34
CA GLY A 799 3.98 7.17 36.62
C GLY A 799 3.32 6.08 37.47
N ALA A 800 3.57 6.08 38.77
CA ALA A 800 2.86 5.20 39.71
C ALA A 800 1.37 5.54 39.77
N SER A 801 1.01 6.82 39.82
CA SER A 801 -0.38 7.28 39.79
C SER A 801 -1.09 6.96 38.48
N LEU A 802 -0.41 7.15 37.33
CA LEU A 802 -0.99 6.86 36.01
C LEU A 802 -1.31 5.37 35.82
N ASN A 803 -0.56 4.48 36.48
CA ASN A 803 -0.72 3.03 36.39
C ASN A 803 -1.66 2.43 37.47
N ASP A 804 -2.07 3.18 38.51
CA ASP A 804 -3.07 2.70 39.49
C ASP A 804 -4.48 3.20 39.12
N GLU A 805 -5.31 2.30 38.60
CA GLU A 805 -6.70 2.58 38.20
C GLU A 805 -7.54 3.23 39.31
N ARG A 806 -7.27 2.93 40.59
CA ARG A 806 -8.02 3.52 41.72
C ARG A 806 -7.65 4.98 41.92
N ILE A 807 -6.37 5.32 41.79
CA ILE A 807 -5.89 6.69 41.87
C ILE A 807 -6.39 7.50 40.68
N VAL A 808 -6.32 6.95 39.46
CA VAL A 808 -6.86 7.60 38.26
C VAL A 808 -8.37 7.85 38.40
N ALA A 809 -9.14 6.88 38.88
CA ALA A 809 -10.58 7.05 39.10
C ALA A 809 -10.89 8.17 40.12
N GLU A 810 -10.13 8.22 41.21
CA GLU A 810 -10.26 9.24 42.26
C GLU A 810 -9.83 10.64 41.76
N LEU A 811 -8.75 10.73 40.98
CA LEU A 811 -8.28 11.94 40.34
C LEU A 811 -9.38 12.55 39.45
N PHE A 812 -9.98 11.75 38.58
CA PHE A 812 -11.06 12.23 37.72
C PHE A 812 -12.32 12.61 38.50
N ARG A 813 -12.66 11.89 39.58
CA ARG A 813 -13.77 12.25 40.46
C ARG A 813 -13.57 13.64 41.08
N ARG A 814 -12.34 13.99 41.48
CA ARG A 814 -12.01 15.33 42.01
C ARG A 814 -12.08 16.40 40.93
N LEU A 815 -11.54 16.13 39.74
CA LEU A 815 -11.62 17.03 38.60
C LEU A 815 -13.08 17.31 38.18
N GLU A 816 -13.94 16.29 38.18
CA GLU A 816 -15.36 16.42 37.85
C GLU A 816 -16.10 17.33 38.86
N ALA A 817 -15.71 17.27 40.14
CA ALA A 817 -16.27 18.15 41.17
C ALA A 817 -15.86 19.62 41.01
N HIS A 818 -14.77 19.90 40.28
CA HIS A 818 -14.22 21.24 40.07
C HIS A 818 -14.25 21.67 38.59
N ALA A 819 -15.24 21.20 37.81
CA ALA A 819 -15.34 21.39 36.36
C ALA A 819 -15.28 22.86 35.88
N SER A 820 -15.58 23.85 36.73
CA SER A 820 -15.49 25.28 36.40
C SER A 820 -14.05 25.79 36.25
N ILE A 821 -13.07 25.11 36.85
CA ILE A 821 -11.67 25.56 36.91
C ILE A 821 -10.66 24.60 36.27
N VAL A 822 -11.08 23.39 35.89
CA VAL A 822 -10.18 22.39 35.29
C VAL A 822 -9.51 22.86 33.99
N HIS A 823 -10.09 23.84 33.29
CA HIS A 823 -9.48 24.45 32.10
C HIS A 823 -8.15 25.16 32.39
N TYR A 824 -7.89 25.56 33.63
CA TYR A 824 -6.57 26.08 34.04
C TYR A 824 -5.51 24.97 34.11
N LEU A 825 -5.89 23.70 34.27
CA LEU A 825 -4.91 22.64 34.52
C LEU A 825 -4.22 22.17 33.24
N CYS A 826 -2.91 21.96 33.37
CA CYS A 826 -2.07 21.21 32.45
C CYS A 826 -1.39 20.10 33.27
N LEU A 827 -1.75 18.83 33.02
CA LEU A 827 -1.11 17.72 33.72
C LEU A 827 0.16 17.32 32.99
N GLU A 828 1.26 17.22 33.73
CA GLU A 828 2.57 16.85 33.19
C GLU A 828 2.84 15.39 33.47
N ILE A 829 3.20 14.64 32.42
CA ILE A 829 3.61 13.24 32.50
C ILE A 829 4.96 13.09 31.81
N THR A 830 5.89 12.37 32.42
CA THR A 830 7.21 12.19 31.82
C THR A 830 7.16 11.33 30.56
N GLU A 831 8.06 11.59 29.62
CA GLU A 831 8.15 10.87 28.34
C GLU A 831 8.24 9.35 28.54
N THR A 832 9.09 8.92 29.48
CA THR A 832 9.32 7.50 29.78
C THR A 832 8.04 6.81 30.27
N VAL A 833 7.26 7.49 31.11
CA VAL A 833 5.99 6.97 31.64
C VAL A 833 4.95 6.86 30.53
N ALA A 834 4.81 7.89 29.70
CA ALA A 834 3.84 7.90 28.60
C ALA A 834 4.12 6.79 27.56
N LEU A 835 5.38 6.44 27.35
CA LEU A 835 5.79 5.40 26.39
C LEU A 835 5.78 3.98 26.95
N HIS A 836 5.91 3.80 28.27
CA HIS A 836 5.90 2.47 28.89
C HIS A 836 4.56 1.75 28.69
N ASP A 837 3.44 2.45 28.86
CA ASP A 837 2.10 1.94 28.52
C ASP A 837 1.31 2.97 27.69
N LEU A 838 1.54 2.91 26.37
CA LEU A 838 0.95 3.83 25.40
C LEU A 838 -0.58 3.78 25.38
N LYS A 839 -1.20 2.61 25.58
CA LYS A 839 -2.67 2.48 25.51
C LYS A 839 -3.33 3.12 26.72
N THR A 840 -2.82 2.85 27.92
CA THR A 840 -3.33 3.44 29.16
C THR A 840 -3.14 4.95 29.15
N SER A 841 -1.98 5.43 28.69
CA SER A 841 -1.70 6.85 28.53
C SER A 841 -2.65 7.53 27.53
N GLN A 842 -2.92 6.90 26.37
CA GLN A 842 -3.90 7.43 25.40
C GLN A 842 -5.31 7.55 25.97
N HIS A 843 -5.77 6.54 26.71
CA HIS A 843 -7.09 6.59 27.35
C HIS A 843 -7.17 7.68 28.42
N PHE A 844 -6.11 7.84 29.20
CA PHE A 844 -6.01 8.91 30.20
C PHE A 844 -6.07 10.29 29.55
N ILE A 845 -5.25 10.53 28.52
CA ILE A 845 -5.19 11.80 27.79
C ILE A 845 -6.55 12.14 27.17
N ALA A 846 -7.19 11.17 26.51
CA ALA A 846 -8.52 11.39 25.91
C ALA A 846 -9.56 11.79 26.97
N ARG A 847 -9.57 11.12 28.13
CA ARG A 847 -10.50 11.47 29.22
C ARG A 847 -10.19 12.84 29.83
N ALA A 848 -8.93 13.23 29.94
CA ALA A 848 -8.54 14.56 30.41
C ALA A 848 -8.99 15.66 29.42
N HIS A 849 -8.82 15.41 28.12
CA HIS A 849 -9.26 16.30 27.04
C HIS A 849 -10.78 16.50 27.01
N ASP A 850 -11.56 15.43 27.24
CA ASP A 850 -13.03 15.51 27.33
C ASP A 850 -13.51 16.47 28.44
N MET A 851 -12.67 16.71 29.45
CA MET A 851 -12.94 17.64 30.55
C MET A 851 -12.35 19.05 30.33
N GLY A 852 -11.62 19.25 29.23
CA GLY A 852 -10.94 20.52 28.92
C GLY A 852 -9.60 20.71 29.63
N ILE A 853 -9.00 19.64 30.17
CA ILE A 853 -7.67 19.65 30.79
C ILE A 853 -6.62 19.47 29.70
N ARG A 854 -5.49 20.19 29.80
CA ARG A 854 -4.35 20.03 28.89
C ARG A 854 -3.37 18.98 29.39
N ILE A 855 -2.62 18.38 28.48
CA ILE A 855 -1.54 17.45 28.81
C ILE A 855 -0.21 17.97 28.26
N ALA A 856 0.82 17.99 29.10
CA ALA A 856 2.20 18.23 28.70
C ALA A 856 3.03 16.95 28.85
N LEU A 857 3.91 16.70 27.88
CA LEU A 857 4.97 15.70 27.99
C LEU A 857 6.21 16.34 28.59
N ASP A 858 6.65 15.81 29.72
CA ASP A 858 7.79 16.30 30.50
C ASP A 858 9.09 15.52 30.23
N ASP A 859 10.24 16.14 30.50
CA ASP A 859 11.59 15.60 30.27
C ASP A 859 11.82 15.04 28.84
N PHE A 860 11.28 15.73 27.82
CA PHE A 860 11.37 15.24 26.45
C PHE A 860 12.81 15.29 25.93
N GLY A 861 13.33 14.12 25.53
CA GLY A 861 14.70 13.94 25.04
C GLY A 861 15.64 13.21 26.00
N ALA A 862 15.26 13.03 27.27
CA ALA A 862 16.05 12.28 28.25
C ALA A 862 16.04 10.75 27.99
N GLY A 863 15.06 10.26 27.21
CA GLY A 863 14.87 8.85 26.84
C GLY A 863 15.18 8.52 25.38
N HIS A 864 15.24 7.23 25.03
CA HIS A 864 15.36 6.78 23.64
C HIS A 864 13.99 6.81 22.92
N THR A 865 13.54 7.99 22.48
CA THR A 865 12.25 8.13 21.80
C THR A 865 12.25 7.52 20.39
N SER A 866 11.23 6.72 20.08
CA SER A 866 10.85 6.40 18.71
C SER A 866 9.72 7.33 18.27
N PHE A 867 10.03 8.28 17.37
CA PHE A 867 9.10 9.30 16.82
C PHE A 867 7.73 8.76 16.36
N LYS A 868 7.65 7.47 16.06
CA LYS A 868 6.41 6.76 15.71
C LYS A 868 5.33 6.86 16.79
N TYR A 869 5.71 6.87 18.07
CA TYR A 869 4.77 6.82 19.19
C TYR A 869 4.27 8.19 19.62
N LEU A 870 5.11 9.21 19.48
CA LEU A 870 4.75 10.60 19.80
C LEU A 870 3.55 11.08 18.97
N LYS A 871 3.47 10.69 17.70
CA LYS A 871 2.31 10.98 16.83
C LYS A 871 1.00 10.40 17.38
N ALA A 872 1.07 9.33 18.16
CA ALA A 872 -0.10 8.66 18.69
C ALA A 872 -0.55 9.25 20.04
N LEU A 873 0.26 10.12 20.65
CA LEU A 873 -0.07 10.85 21.88
C LEU A 873 -0.62 12.22 21.49
N SER A 874 -1.88 12.48 21.79
CA SER A 874 -2.52 13.79 21.57
C SER A 874 -2.15 14.75 22.70
N ALA A 875 -0.86 15.00 22.97
CA ALA A 875 -0.47 15.99 23.98
C ALA A 875 -0.64 17.43 23.46
N ASP A 876 -0.83 18.39 24.36
CA ASP A 876 -0.98 19.82 24.03
C ASP A 876 0.36 20.57 24.07
N ALA A 877 1.27 20.14 24.95
CA ALA A 877 2.57 20.76 25.13
C ALA A 877 3.70 19.72 25.25
N LEU A 878 4.90 20.15 24.91
CA LEU A 878 6.13 19.38 25.01
C LEU A 878 7.16 20.24 25.75
N LYS A 879 7.61 19.75 26.92
CA LYS A 879 8.65 20.38 27.72
C LYS A 879 10.00 19.77 27.33
N ILE A 880 10.88 20.62 26.81
CA ILE A 880 12.22 20.24 26.38
C ILE A 880 13.07 20.11 27.63
N ASP A 881 13.65 18.93 27.82
CA ASP A 881 14.48 18.61 28.97
C ASP A 881 15.60 19.65 29.19
N GLY A 882 15.76 20.04 30.45
CA GLY A 882 16.67 21.10 30.85
C GLY A 882 18.15 20.84 30.53
N GLU A 883 18.58 19.59 30.40
CA GLU A 883 19.96 19.24 30.05
C GLU A 883 20.30 19.73 28.64
N PHE A 884 19.39 19.56 27.67
CA PHE A 884 19.58 20.06 26.30
C PHE A 884 19.59 21.58 26.24
N VAL A 885 18.71 22.24 27.01
CA VAL A 885 18.59 23.70 27.01
C VAL A 885 19.83 24.34 27.64
N LYS A 886 20.32 23.77 28.75
CA LYS A 886 21.47 24.32 29.48
C LYS A 886 22.75 24.36 28.65
N THR A 887 23.01 23.32 27.85
CA THR A 887 24.22 23.23 27.02
C THR A 887 24.02 23.75 25.59
N MET A 888 22.81 24.16 25.20
CA MET A 888 22.50 24.44 23.79
C MET A 888 23.40 25.50 23.14
N CYS A 889 23.88 26.47 23.91
CA CYS A 889 24.74 27.56 23.41
C CYS A 889 26.24 27.23 23.43
N GLU A 890 26.64 26.02 23.82
CA GLU A 890 28.04 25.59 23.85
C GLU A 890 28.54 25.11 22.49
N HIS A 891 27.70 24.41 21.71
CA HIS A 891 28.05 23.89 20.39
C HIS A 891 26.91 24.07 19.35
N PRO A 892 27.20 24.37 18.07
CA PRO A 892 26.17 24.56 17.04
C PRO A 892 25.26 23.34 16.81
N ALA A 893 25.76 22.13 17.11
CA ALA A 893 24.96 20.91 17.02
C ALA A 893 23.81 20.88 18.05
N ASP A 894 24.03 21.43 19.24
CA ASP A 894 23.05 21.38 20.33
C ASP A 894 21.89 22.36 20.05
N ILE A 895 22.20 23.52 19.45
CA ILE A 895 21.19 24.43 18.87
C ILE A 895 20.32 23.70 17.84
N ALA A 896 20.94 22.94 16.94
CA ALA A 896 20.22 22.21 15.89
C ALA A 896 19.32 21.09 16.46
N ILE A 897 19.71 20.47 17.58
CA ILE A 897 18.90 19.48 18.28
C ILE A 897 17.64 20.14 18.86
N VAL A 898 17.81 21.23 19.62
CA VAL A 898 16.68 21.98 20.20
C VAL A 898 15.76 22.52 19.09
N GLU A 899 16.32 23.07 18.01
CA GLU A 899 15.55 23.52 16.84
C GLU A 899 14.74 22.37 16.20
N SER A 900 15.32 21.17 16.12
CA SER A 900 14.64 19.99 15.59
C SER A 900 13.47 19.55 16.50
N MET A 901 13.63 19.61 17.82
CA MET A 901 12.56 19.32 18.79
C MET A 901 11.42 20.34 18.68
N VAL A 902 11.74 21.62 18.54
CA VAL A 902 10.74 22.68 18.37
C VAL A 902 9.96 22.50 17.06
N ASN A 903 10.66 22.21 15.97
CA ASN A 903 10.02 21.94 14.68
C ASN A 903 9.13 20.68 14.73
N LEU A 904 9.55 19.65 15.46
CA LEU A 904 8.76 18.43 15.65
C LEU A 904 7.46 18.73 16.40
N ALA A 905 7.53 19.39 17.56
CA ALA A 905 6.38 19.77 18.35
C ALA A 905 5.39 20.60 17.52
N ARG A 906 5.89 21.59 16.78
CA ARG A 906 5.09 22.44 15.89
C ARG A 906 4.37 21.63 14.80
N ASN A 907 5.05 20.68 14.17
CA ASN A 907 4.45 19.81 13.15
C ASN A 907 3.39 18.85 13.71
N LEU A 908 3.45 18.56 15.01
CA LEU A 908 2.45 17.76 15.72
C LEU A 908 1.32 18.60 16.34
N GLY A 909 1.37 19.93 16.20
CA GLY A 909 0.38 20.83 16.79
C GLY A 909 0.55 21.07 18.29
N MET A 910 1.70 20.72 18.86
CA MET A 910 2.02 20.90 20.27
C MET A 910 2.72 22.25 20.49
N ARG A 911 2.49 22.87 21.65
CA ARG A 911 3.28 24.02 22.13
C ARG A 911 4.58 23.54 22.77
N THR A 912 5.61 24.39 22.75
CA THR A 912 6.92 24.08 23.33
C THR A 912 7.20 24.90 24.58
N ILE A 913 7.74 24.23 25.60
CA ILE A 913 8.22 24.86 26.82
C ILE A 913 9.70 24.46 26.98
N ALA A 914 10.61 25.42 27.01
CA ALA A 914 12.03 25.14 27.25
C ALA A 914 12.35 25.33 28.73
N GLU A 915 12.88 24.28 29.37
CA GLU A 915 13.22 24.30 30.79
C GLU A 915 14.65 24.79 31.05
N TRP A 916 14.94 25.09 32.31
CA TRP A 916 16.29 25.45 32.79
C TRP A 916 16.94 26.62 32.03
N VAL A 917 16.16 27.62 31.64
CA VAL A 917 16.69 28.87 31.10
C VAL A 917 17.34 29.67 32.23
N GLU A 918 18.67 29.61 32.32
CA GLU A 918 19.47 30.21 33.41
C GLU A 918 20.11 31.56 33.04
N ASP A 919 20.27 31.87 31.75
CA ASP A 919 20.97 33.06 31.28
C ASP A 919 20.34 33.71 30.02
N LEU A 920 20.81 34.92 29.70
CA LEU A 920 20.31 35.72 28.58
C LEU A 920 20.61 35.11 27.20
N ARG A 921 21.79 34.51 27.00
CA ARG A 921 22.20 33.96 25.71
C ARG A 921 21.29 32.80 25.33
N THR A 922 21.02 31.92 26.31
CA THR A 922 20.08 30.80 26.17
C THR A 922 18.68 31.30 25.82
N PHE A 923 18.18 32.34 26.53
CA PHE A 923 16.89 32.96 26.22
C PHE A 923 16.80 33.53 24.79
N GLU A 924 17.82 34.29 24.35
CA GLU A 924 17.85 34.86 23.00
C GLU A 924 17.88 33.79 21.91
N ALA A 925 18.62 32.70 22.12
CA ALA A 925 18.67 31.58 21.20
C ALA A 925 17.30 30.88 21.08
N LEU A 926 16.64 30.59 22.21
CA LEU A 926 15.29 29.99 22.23
C LEU A 926 14.24 30.90 21.58
N ARG A 927 14.35 32.22 21.78
CA ARG A 927 13.50 33.21 21.10
C ARG A 927 13.71 33.19 19.58
N ALA A 928 14.95 33.06 19.11
CA ALA A 928 15.25 32.98 17.68
C ALA A 928 14.75 31.68 17.04
N ILE A 929 14.80 30.55 17.77
CA ILE A 929 14.27 29.25 17.33
C ILE A 929 12.73 29.26 17.26
N GLY A 930 12.08 30.14 18.02
CA GLY A 930 10.63 30.27 18.06
C GLY A 930 9.98 29.25 18.99
N VAL A 931 10.55 29.07 20.19
CA VAL A 931 9.92 28.38 21.33
C VAL A 931 8.74 29.21 21.85
N ASP A 932 7.65 28.56 22.27
CA ASP A 932 6.45 29.24 22.74
C ASP A 932 6.59 29.80 24.18
N TYR A 933 7.15 28.99 25.08
CA TYR A 933 7.31 29.30 26.51
C TYR A 933 8.70 28.95 27.04
N VAL A 934 9.14 29.68 28.07
CA VAL A 934 10.40 29.43 28.76
C VAL A 934 10.22 29.36 30.27
N GLN A 935 10.96 28.47 30.91
CA GLN A 935 10.98 28.30 32.36
C GLN A 935 12.42 28.15 32.85
N GLY A 936 12.75 28.78 33.97
CA GLY A 936 14.09 28.70 34.55
C GLY A 936 14.40 29.89 35.45
N TYR A 937 15.58 29.89 36.07
CA TYR A 937 15.93 30.94 37.04
C TYR A 937 16.15 32.31 36.41
N ALA A 938 16.36 32.39 35.10
CA ALA A 938 16.36 33.66 34.38
C ALA A 938 14.97 34.31 34.36
N VAL A 939 13.91 33.48 34.33
CA VAL A 939 12.49 33.88 34.32
C VAL A 939 11.95 34.05 35.74
N GLY A 940 12.29 33.14 36.66
CA GLY A 940 11.79 33.18 38.02
C GLY A 940 12.16 31.91 38.79
N ARG A 941 12.58 32.09 40.04
CA ARG A 941 12.74 30.96 40.97
C ARG A 941 11.36 30.49 41.45
N PRO A 942 11.23 29.23 41.94
CA PRO A 942 10.04 28.79 42.66
C PRO A 942 9.75 29.72 43.84
N VAL A 943 8.53 30.26 43.90
CA VAL A 943 8.06 31.17 44.95
C VAL A 943 6.82 30.59 45.64
N MET A 944 6.48 31.12 46.81
CA MET A 944 5.23 30.71 47.48
C MET A 944 4.00 31.30 46.75
N PRO A 945 2.82 30.67 46.86
CA PRO A 945 1.64 31.07 46.08
C PRO A 945 1.22 32.54 46.29
N GLU A 946 1.48 33.12 47.46
CA GLU A 946 1.16 34.52 47.76
C GLU A 946 1.96 35.48 46.87
N ARG A 947 3.15 35.08 46.43
CA ARG A 947 3.98 35.90 45.54
C ARG A 947 3.47 35.90 44.11
N ILE A 948 2.86 34.79 43.65
CA ILE A 948 2.20 34.72 42.34
C ILE A 948 0.98 35.66 42.31
N LEU A 949 0.15 35.63 43.36
CA LEU A 949 -1.04 36.49 43.47
C LEU A 949 -0.71 37.99 43.55
N ALA A 950 0.51 38.34 43.97
CA ALA A 950 0.97 39.72 44.04
C ALA A 950 1.56 40.25 42.71
N ALA A 951 1.79 39.39 41.72
CA ALA A 951 2.31 39.75 40.41
C ALA A 951 1.15 40.01 39.43
N ASP A 952 1.29 40.99 38.53
CA ASP A 952 0.33 41.22 37.45
C ASP A 952 0.69 40.38 36.21
N SER A 953 1.98 40.14 35.97
CA SER A 953 2.45 39.28 34.86
C SER A 953 3.76 38.57 35.21
N CYS A 954 4.17 37.60 34.39
CA CYS A 954 5.48 36.95 34.52
C CYS A 954 6.65 37.96 34.54
N LEU A 955 6.53 39.11 33.88
CA LEU A 955 7.57 40.16 33.87
C LEU A 955 7.94 40.67 35.28
N ASP A 956 6.98 40.72 36.20
CA ASP A 956 7.21 41.16 37.58
C ASP A 956 8.08 40.18 38.36
N LEU A 957 8.14 38.92 37.90
CA LEU A 957 8.88 37.82 38.51
C LEU A 957 10.23 37.56 37.83
N VAL A 958 10.47 38.12 36.64
CA VAL A 958 11.76 38.06 35.93
C VAL A 958 12.89 38.64 36.76
N LEU A 959 13.91 37.81 37.01
CA LEU A 959 15.05 38.16 37.86
C LEU A 959 16.13 38.96 37.12
N LEU A 960 16.28 38.78 35.81
CA LEU A 960 17.32 39.43 35.01
C LEU A 960 16.77 40.66 34.26
N ASP A 961 17.23 41.86 34.64
CA ASP A 961 16.88 43.11 33.97
C ASP A 961 17.24 43.14 32.48
N SER A 962 18.24 42.35 32.06
CA SER A 962 18.61 42.20 30.66
C SER A 962 17.51 41.52 29.82
N ILE A 963 16.84 40.50 30.36
CA ILE A 963 15.74 39.82 29.69
C ILE A 963 14.54 40.77 29.54
N ARG A 964 14.25 41.56 30.57
CA ARG A 964 13.20 42.60 30.52
C ARG A 964 13.44 43.62 29.40
N ARG A 965 14.69 44.01 29.14
CA ARG A 965 15.03 44.93 28.04
C ARG A 965 14.85 44.28 26.68
N VAL A 966 15.30 43.03 26.51
CA VAL A 966 15.16 42.29 25.25
C VAL A 966 13.70 42.03 24.90
N LEU A 967 12.83 41.83 25.90
CA LEU A 967 11.39 41.70 25.73
C LEU A 967 10.67 43.03 25.39
N ALA A 968 11.30 44.18 25.64
CA ALA A 968 10.77 45.50 25.26
C ALA A 968 11.06 45.87 23.79
N GLU A 969 11.91 45.10 23.09
CA GLU A 969 12.21 45.28 21.67
C GLU A 969 11.23 44.47 20.80
N PRO A 970 10.70 45.04 19.70
CA PRO A 970 9.76 44.32 18.83
C PRO A 970 10.42 43.09 18.19
N ALA A 971 9.71 41.96 18.21
CA ALA A 971 10.19 40.69 17.67
C ALA A 971 10.49 40.78 16.15
N PRO A 972 11.47 40.01 15.64
CA PRO A 972 11.73 39.93 14.20
C PRO A 972 10.52 39.38 13.44
N ALA A 973 10.21 39.99 12.28
CA ALA A 973 9.04 39.68 11.47
C ALA A 973 9.04 38.22 10.98
N GLY A 974 8.18 37.38 11.57
CA GLY A 974 8.03 35.97 11.21
C GLY A 974 7.06 35.15 12.08
N ALA A 975 6.62 35.66 13.24
CA ALA A 975 5.84 34.88 14.22
C ALA A 975 4.31 35.12 14.20
N GLU A 976 3.80 36.12 13.49
CA GLU A 976 2.38 36.54 13.60
C GLU A 976 1.36 35.62 12.91
N ALA A 977 1.78 34.60 12.13
CA ALA A 977 0.84 33.78 11.35
C ALA A 977 0.16 32.62 12.12
N GLY A 978 0.58 32.34 13.36
CA GLY A 978 0.17 31.12 14.10
C GLY A 978 -1.03 31.28 15.03
N GLU A 979 -1.32 32.49 15.52
CA GLU A 979 -2.31 32.71 16.58
C GLU A 979 -3.76 32.78 16.02
N GLU A 980 -3.97 33.36 14.83
CA GLU A 980 -5.30 33.43 14.20
C GLU A 980 -5.78 32.10 13.59
N ALA A 981 -4.87 31.21 13.19
CA ALA A 981 -5.24 29.96 12.51
C ALA A 981 -5.79 28.89 13.45
N ASN A 982 -5.40 28.90 14.73
CA ASN A 982 -5.75 27.83 15.68
C ASN A 982 -7.03 28.13 16.48
N ASP A 983 -7.33 29.40 16.76
CA ASP A 983 -8.61 29.81 17.36
C ASP A 983 -9.78 29.61 16.37
N ALA A 984 -9.53 29.78 15.07
CA ALA A 984 -10.51 29.46 14.03
C ALA A 984 -10.80 27.95 13.92
N ALA A 985 -9.82 27.08 14.21
CA ALA A 985 -9.99 25.63 14.18
C ALA A 985 -10.79 25.10 15.38
N ARG A 986 -10.66 25.70 16.57
CA ARG A 986 -11.43 25.30 17.77
C ARG A 986 -12.88 25.82 17.77
N ALA A 987 -13.16 26.93 17.09
CA ALA A 987 -14.54 27.41 16.93
C ALA A 987 -15.37 26.59 15.92
N GLY A 988 -14.73 25.85 15.02
CA GLY A 988 -15.39 25.08 13.95
C GLY A 988 -15.96 23.72 14.36
N ASP A 989 -15.66 23.20 15.55
CA ASP A 989 -16.03 21.84 15.98
C ASP A 989 -17.17 21.81 17.03
N ARG A 990 -17.86 22.95 17.22
CA ARG A 990 -19.14 23.04 17.96
C ARG A 990 -20.30 23.41 17.02
N GLY A 991 -20.41 22.70 15.89
CA GLY A 991 -21.48 22.81 14.90
C GLY A 991 -22.25 21.51 14.72
#